data_AF-A0A9P0PSP2-F1
#
_entry.id   AF-A0A9P0PSP2-F1
#
_cell.length_a   1.000
_cell.length_b   1.000
_cell.length_c   1.000
_cell.angle_alpha   90.00
_cell.angle_beta   90.00
_cell.angle_gamma   90.00
#
_symmetry.space_group_name_H-M   'P 1'
#
loop_
_entity.id
_entity.type
_entity.pdbx_description
1 polymer ?
#
loop_
_entity_poly.entity_id
_entity_poly.type
_entity_poly.pdbx_seq_one_letter_code
_entity_poly.pdbx_strand_id
1 'polypeptide(L)'
;MTEERLHIDWGNDKLYRTQKLVEKNPYDLESWSLLLREAQTKHISEVRALYEHLIGIFPNASRYWRIYIEHEMKSRNFEKVEKLFQRCLMKILNIELWKLYLTYVKETKSSLPTFKEKMAQAYDFALDRIGMDIHSYSIWNDYVNFLKGVEAVGSYAENQKISAVRKVYQRGIITPMTGMETFWKDYIAFEQAINPIIAEKMSIERSRDYMNARRVAKELEVQIRGINRNAPSVPPSGTPEERKQVELWQKYIQWEKSNPLRTEDTALLTKRVVFALEQCLLCLGHHPDIWYQAAQFLEHSCKILAEKGDVNASKLFSEEAANMFERATSSLLSKNMLLYFAYADYEEGRDIDPTLAYIQYMKFARRAEGIKSARAIFKRGREDPRTKYHLYVCAALMEYYCSKDKNIAFRIFELGLKKFGAIPEYISCYIDYLSHLNEDNNTRVLFERVLSSGSLEAEKSVDIWNKFLEFECNIGDLQSIVKVEKRRSEVLSKIKEFEGKETAQLVDRYRFLDLFPCSPQELKSIGYTEVINITGAAGKNHILQSIIEQETEMPLPLPDYSQMIPYKPKSNPLPGEHPVPGGTFPMPPAAAYLCTQLPPPQCFRGPFVHIDILMDIFSRIHLPDTFPTPTESHGDVRLFDLAKSVHWIVEEGGSIGLKRRKRGSGLGLDGSDDEDLPLPPSNDIYRQRQQKRVK
;
A
#
# COMPACT_ATOMS: atom_id res chain seq x y z
N MET A 1 6.10 -28.77 17.99
CA MET A 1 7.27 -29.39 17.35
C MET A 1 8.32 -29.52 18.43
N THR A 2 8.72 -30.76 18.72
CA THR A 2 9.73 -31.12 19.70
C THR A 2 11.07 -30.48 19.33
N GLU A 3 11.68 -29.75 20.27
CA GLU A 3 13.05 -29.26 20.20
C GLU A 3 14.03 -30.44 20.24
N GLU A 4 14.12 -31.22 19.16
CA GLU A 4 15.30 -32.06 18.95
C GLU A 4 16.45 -31.12 18.58
N ARG A 5 17.25 -30.73 19.59
CA ARG A 5 18.53 -30.06 19.36
C ARG A 5 19.30 -30.88 18.34
N LEU A 6 19.63 -30.25 17.21
CA LEU A 6 20.52 -30.80 16.20
C LEU A 6 21.89 -31.05 16.82
N HIS A 7 22.14 -32.20 17.43
CA HIS A 7 23.46 -32.49 18.00
C HIS A 7 24.30 -33.20 16.96
N ILE A 8 24.75 -32.45 15.94
CA ILE A 8 25.69 -32.97 14.94
C ILE A 8 27.09 -32.56 15.39
N ASP A 9 27.95 -33.55 15.62
CA ASP A 9 29.36 -33.29 15.93
C ASP A 9 30.10 -32.93 14.64
N TRP A 10 30.25 -31.63 14.38
CA TRP A 10 30.94 -31.11 13.20
C TRP A 10 32.46 -31.21 13.28
N GLY A 11 33.04 -31.51 14.45
CA GLY A 11 34.49 -31.51 14.67
C GLY A 11 35.18 -30.15 14.46
N ASN A 12 34.40 -29.07 14.28
CA ASN A 12 34.89 -27.72 14.00
C ASN A 12 34.03 -26.66 14.71
N ASP A 13 34.65 -25.88 15.58
CA ASP A 13 34.02 -24.78 16.34
C ASP A 13 33.33 -23.75 15.44
N LYS A 14 33.86 -23.51 14.24
CA LYS A 14 33.26 -22.58 13.27
C LYS A 14 31.88 -23.08 12.82
N LEU A 15 31.77 -24.37 12.51
CA LEU A 15 30.52 -24.98 12.04
C LEU A 15 29.49 -25.09 13.17
N TYR A 16 29.95 -25.33 14.41
CA TYR A 16 29.08 -25.30 15.58
C TYR A 16 28.50 -23.89 15.84
N ARG A 17 29.31 -22.83 15.65
CA ARG A 17 28.82 -21.44 15.71
C ARG A 17 27.85 -21.14 14.57
N THR A 18 28.16 -21.57 13.34
CA THR A 18 27.27 -21.42 12.18
C THR A 18 25.93 -22.13 12.39
N GLN A 19 25.93 -23.31 13.01
CA GLN A 19 24.71 -24.01 13.36
C GLN A 19 23.87 -23.24 14.40
N LYS A 20 24.51 -22.71 15.45
CA LYS A 20 23.82 -21.84 16.42
C LYS A 20 23.28 -20.55 15.80
N LEU A 21 23.94 -20.03 14.76
CA LEU A 21 23.45 -18.88 14.01
C LEU A 21 22.18 -19.22 13.23
N VAL A 22 22.10 -20.40 12.62
CA VAL A 22 20.89 -20.90 11.95
C VAL A 22 19.76 -21.15 12.96
N GLU A 23 20.06 -21.66 14.15
CA GLU A 23 19.05 -21.83 15.21
C GLU A 23 18.46 -20.48 15.68
N LYS A 24 19.27 -19.41 15.66
CA LYS A 24 18.82 -18.04 15.98
C LYS A 24 18.13 -17.34 14.82
N ASN A 25 18.66 -17.51 13.61
CA ASN A 25 18.14 -16.96 12.37
C ASN A 25 17.93 -18.08 11.34
N PRO A 26 16.72 -18.67 11.29
CA PRO A 26 16.43 -19.81 10.42
C PRO A 26 16.64 -19.55 8.93
N TYR A 27 16.57 -18.29 8.49
CA TYR A 27 16.58 -17.90 7.08
C TYR A 27 17.95 -17.39 6.57
N ASP A 28 19.03 -17.57 7.35
CA ASP A 28 20.38 -17.17 6.94
C ASP A 28 20.97 -18.13 5.88
N LEU A 29 20.92 -17.72 4.61
CA LEU A 29 21.33 -18.52 3.46
C LEU A 29 22.84 -18.80 3.43
N GLU A 30 23.68 -17.88 3.93
CA GLU A 30 25.13 -18.06 3.92
C GLU A 30 25.54 -19.17 4.89
N SER A 31 24.99 -19.12 6.10
CA SER A 31 25.22 -20.14 7.12
C SER A 31 24.73 -21.51 6.65
N TRP A 32 23.55 -21.59 6.02
CA TRP A 32 23.06 -22.83 5.42
C TRP A 32 23.94 -23.35 4.29
N SER A 33 24.52 -22.48 3.45
CA SER A 33 25.41 -22.89 2.36
C SER A 33 26.70 -23.54 2.86
N LEU A 34 27.26 -23.03 3.95
CA LEU A 34 28.45 -23.58 4.61
C LEU A 34 28.15 -24.97 5.21
N LEU A 35 27.04 -25.08 5.95
CA LEU A 35 26.60 -26.36 6.53
C LEU A 35 26.32 -27.40 5.45
N LEU A 36 25.69 -27.01 4.34
CA LEU A 36 25.40 -27.91 3.22
C LEU A 36 26.64 -28.43 2.50
N ARG A 37 27.70 -27.62 2.41
CA ARG A 37 28.96 -28.03 1.79
C ARG A 37 29.66 -29.13 2.61
N GLU A 38 29.68 -28.97 3.93
CA GLU A 38 30.26 -29.96 4.86
C GLU A 38 29.35 -31.17 5.05
N ALA A 39 28.03 -30.99 4.98
CA ALA A 39 27.04 -32.06 5.01
C ALA A 39 27.24 -33.09 3.88
N GLN A 40 27.71 -32.67 2.71
CA GLN A 40 27.93 -33.57 1.56
C GLN A 40 29.20 -34.42 1.68
N THR A 41 30.14 -34.08 2.57
CA THR A 41 31.38 -34.86 2.77
C THR A 41 31.21 -35.97 3.80
N LYS A 42 30.22 -35.84 4.68
CA LYS A 42 29.89 -36.82 5.73
C LYS A 42 28.92 -37.89 5.25
N HIS A 43 28.86 -39.00 5.99
CA HIS A 43 27.92 -40.07 5.72
C HIS A 43 26.47 -39.64 5.99
N ILE A 44 25.53 -40.05 5.13
CA ILE A 44 24.13 -39.63 5.15
C ILE A 44 23.42 -39.89 6.49
N SER A 45 23.85 -40.91 7.25
CA SER A 45 23.26 -41.23 8.56
C SER A 45 23.42 -40.12 9.59
N GLU A 46 24.55 -39.41 9.58
CA GLU A 46 24.86 -38.35 10.54
C GLU A 46 24.19 -37.02 10.19
N VAL A 47 23.97 -36.80 8.89
CA VAL A 47 23.54 -35.51 8.34
C VAL A 47 22.02 -35.47 8.09
N ARG A 48 21.33 -36.62 8.13
CA ARG A 48 19.89 -36.71 7.85
C ARG A 48 19.06 -35.75 8.69
N ALA A 49 19.37 -35.62 9.98
CA ALA A 49 18.67 -34.68 10.87
C ALA A 49 18.79 -33.23 10.39
N LEU A 50 19.95 -32.84 9.86
CA LEU A 50 20.16 -31.51 9.27
C LEU A 50 19.31 -31.31 8.01
N TYR A 51 19.29 -32.30 7.11
CA TYR A 51 18.47 -32.20 5.90
C TYR A 51 16.98 -32.13 6.22
N GLU A 52 16.48 -32.92 7.17
CA GLU A 52 15.08 -32.85 7.61
C GLU A 52 14.76 -31.49 8.27
N HIS A 53 15.69 -30.91 9.03
CA HIS A 53 15.51 -29.56 9.57
C HIS A 53 15.49 -28.50 8.47
N LEU A 54 16.42 -28.59 7.51
CA LEU A 54 16.52 -27.66 6.38
C LEU A 54 15.25 -27.67 5.52
N ILE A 55 14.73 -28.83 5.15
CA ILE A 55 13.47 -28.93 4.37
C ILE A 55 12.24 -28.58 5.21
N GLY A 56 12.32 -28.67 6.54
CA GLY A 56 11.30 -28.18 7.45
C GLY A 56 11.20 -26.64 7.46
N ILE A 57 12.33 -25.95 7.37
CA ILE A 57 12.39 -24.48 7.26
C ILE A 57 12.11 -24.01 5.84
N PHE A 58 12.65 -24.70 4.84
CA PHE A 58 12.47 -24.39 3.42
C PHE A 58 11.70 -25.48 2.66
N PRO A 59 10.39 -25.69 2.91
CA PRO A 59 9.58 -26.70 2.23
C PRO A 59 9.57 -26.56 0.70
N ASN A 60 9.62 -25.32 0.18
CA ASN A 60 9.46 -25.06 -1.26
C ASN A 60 10.78 -24.99 -2.03
N ALA A 61 11.94 -25.06 -1.35
CA ALA A 61 13.24 -24.90 -1.97
C ALA A 61 13.69 -26.18 -2.69
N SER A 62 13.39 -26.27 -4.00
CA SER A 62 13.72 -27.42 -4.85
C SER A 62 15.20 -27.84 -4.78
N ARG A 63 16.11 -26.87 -4.70
CA ARG A 63 17.56 -27.10 -4.61
C ARG A 63 17.93 -27.95 -3.39
N TYR A 64 17.31 -27.69 -2.24
CA TYR A 64 17.64 -28.40 -0.99
C TYR A 64 17.08 -29.83 -1.00
N TRP A 65 15.86 -30.01 -1.50
CA TRP A 65 15.30 -31.34 -1.75
C TRP A 65 16.17 -32.16 -2.70
N ARG A 66 16.65 -31.53 -3.79
CA ARG A 66 17.53 -32.18 -4.76
C ARG A 66 18.83 -32.67 -4.11
N ILE A 67 19.51 -31.81 -3.35
CA ILE A 67 20.76 -32.17 -2.65
C ILE A 67 20.54 -33.35 -1.70
N TYR A 68 19.44 -33.36 -0.96
CA TYR A 68 19.12 -34.45 -0.04
C TYR A 68 18.83 -35.77 -0.78
N ILE A 69 18.01 -35.72 -1.83
CA ILE A 69 17.67 -36.91 -2.63
C ILE A 69 18.90 -37.45 -3.36
N GLU A 70 19.74 -36.60 -3.95
CA GLU A 70 20.98 -37.02 -4.60
C GLU A 70 21.93 -37.72 -3.61
N HIS A 71 22.02 -37.25 -2.36
CA HIS A 71 22.85 -37.88 -1.34
C HIS A 71 22.29 -39.24 -0.89
N GLU A 72 20.97 -39.38 -0.70
CA GLU A 72 20.35 -40.68 -0.40
C GLU A 72 20.42 -41.65 -1.60
N MET A 73 20.35 -41.15 -2.84
CA MET A 73 20.56 -41.96 -4.06
C MET A 73 22.00 -42.48 -4.17
N LYS A 74 23.01 -41.63 -3.89
CA LYS A 74 24.42 -42.06 -3.83
C LYS A 74 24.66 -43.16 -2.80
N SER A 75 23.90 -43.12 -1.70
CA SER A 75 23.96 -44.12 -0.63
C SER A 75 23.09 -45.36 -0.90
N ARG A 76 22.43 -45.46 -2.07
CA ARG A 76 21.53 -46.55 -2.50
C ARG A 76 20.33 -46.83 -1.57
N ASN A 77 19.86 -45.83 -0.82
CA ASN A 77 18.69 -45.96 0.06
C ASN A 77 17.37 -45.68 -0.68
N PHE A 78 17.03 -46.51 -1.67
CA PHE A 78 15.90 -46.25 -2.57
C PHE A 78 14.53 -46.13 -1.87
N GLU A 79 14.29 -46.87 -0.78
CA GLU A 79 13.04 -46.77 -0.02
C GLU A 79 12.81 -45.37 0.59
N LYS A 80 13.89 -44.74 1.06
CA LYS A 80 13.82 -43.38 1.63
C LYS A 80 13.66 -42.35 0.51
N VAL A 81 14.34 -42.54 -0.62
CA VAL A 81 14.19 -41.71 -1.81
C VAL A 81 12.73 -41.71 -2.29
N GLU A 82 12.06 -42.86 -2.31
CA GLU A 82 10.64 -42.95 -2.66
C GLU A 82 9.75 -42.13 -1.71
N LYS A 83 9.98 -42.24 -0.39
CA LYS A 83 9.26 -41.43 0.62
C LYS A 83 9.52 -39.94 0.47
N LEU A 84 10.73 -39.53 0.08
CA LEU A 84 11.06 -38.12 -0.20
C LEU A 84 10.30 -37.61 -1.42
N PHE A 85 10.28 -38.36 -2.52
CA PHE A 85 9.50 -37.99 -3.71
C PHE A 85 8.00 -37.89 -3.42
N GLN A 86 7.43 -38.81 -2.62
CA GLN A 86 6.02 -38.75 -2.21
C GLN A 86 5.69 -37.46 -1.43
N ARG A 87 6.64 -36.93 -0.63
CA ARG A 87 6.45 -35.69 0.15
C ARG A 87 6.55 -34.43 -0.71
N CYS A 88 7.49 -34.37 -1.66
CA CYS A 88 7.86 -33.13 -2.33
C CYS A 88 7.36 -32.99 -3.78
N LEU A 89 7.26 -34.08 -4.54
CA LEU A 89 7.12 -34.03 -6.01
C LEU A 89 5.83 -33.32 -6.45
N MET A 90 4.73 -33.51 -5.72
CA MET A 90 3.44 -32.88 -6.02
C MET A 90 3.36 -31.41 -5.59
N LYS A 91 4.18 -31.00 -4.61
CA LYS A 91 4.17 -29.64 -4.05
C LYS A 91 5.16 -28.71 -4.75
N ILE A 92 6.24 -29.26 -5.31
CA ILE A 92 7.36 -28.50 -5.87
C ILE A 92 7.45 -28.75 -7.38
N LEU A 93 6.96 -27.80 -8.16
CA LEU A 93 7.02 -27.85 -9.62
C LEU A 93 8.36 -27.31 -10.14
N ASN A 94 9.47 -27.99 -9.90
CA ASN A 94 10.78 -27.57 -10.41
C ASN A 94 11.37 -28.57 -11.41
N ILE A 95 11.78 -28.08 -12.59
CA ILE A 95 12.26 -28.92 -13.69
C ILE A 95 13.41 -29.88 -13.29
N GLU A 96 14.35 -29.43 -12.46
CA GLU A 96 15.51 -30.23 -12.06
C GLU A 96 15.13 -31.36 -11.09
N LEU A 97 14.11 -31.13 -10.24
CA LEU A 97 13.59 -32.17 -9.35
C LEU A 97 12.85 -33.27 -10.14
N TRP A 98 12.08 -32.88 -11.16
CA TRP A 98 11.37 -33.83 -12.04
C TRP A 98 12.33 -34.63 -12.91
N LYS A 99 13.43 -34.03 -13.40
CA LYS A 99 14.51 -34.78 -14.06
C LYS A 99 15.13 -35.81 -13.12
N LEU A 100 15.42 -35.43 -11.87
CA LEU A 100 15.95 -36.36 -10.87
C LEU A 100 14.98 -37.52 -10.60
N TYR A 101 13.67 -37.25 -10.55
CA TYR A 101 12.64 -38.29 -10.43
C TYR A 101 12.66 -39.27 -11.62
N LEU A 102 12.77 -38.77 -12.85
CA LEU A 102 12.86 -39.63 -14.04
C LEU A 102 14.14 -40.47 -14.02
N THR A 103 15.27 -39.91 -13.59
CA THR A 103 16.52 -40.67 -13.39
C THR A 103 16.36 -41.75 -12.32
N TYR A 104 15.71 -41.43 -11.20
CA TYR A 104 15.41 -42.41 -10.14
C TYR A 104 14.54 -43.58 -10.65
N VAL A 105 13.48 -43.30 -11.40
CA VAL A 105 12.61 -44.34 -11.99
C VAL A 105 13.40 -45.18 -12.98
N LYS A 106 14.23 -44.54 -13.82
CA LYS A 106 15.09 -45.23 -14.78
C LYS A 106 16.06 -46.18 -14.11
N GLU A 107 16.76 -45.75 -13.07
CA GLU A 107 17.73 -46.60 -12.35
C GLU A 107 17.04 -47.72 -11.58
N THR A 108 16.02 -47.40 -10.78
CA THR A 108 15.41 -48.33 -9.82
C THR A 108 14.51 -49.36 -10.50
N LYS A 109 13.80 -48.97 -11.56
CA LYS A 109 12.80 -49.84 -12.21
C LYS A 109 13.33 -50.52 -13.48
N SER A 110 14.58 -50.24 -13.90
CA SER A 110 15.21 -50.85 -15.10
C SER A 110 15.21 -52.37 -15.11
N SER A 111 15.31 -53.00 -13.93
CA SER A 111 15.34 -54.46 -13.78
C SER A 111 13.96 -55.13 -13.88
N LEU A 112 12.87 -54.36 -13.90
CA LEU A 112 11.52 -54.90 -13.93
C LEU A 112 11.06 -55.21 -15.36
N PRO A 113 10.33 -56.32 -15.60
CA PRO A 113 9.76 -56.60 -16.92
C PRO A 113 8.71 -55.56 -17.35
N THR A 114 8.05 -54.91 -16.39
CA THR A 114 7.10 -53.80 -16.60
C THR A 114 7.77 -52.42 -16.71
N PHE A 115 9.09 -52.37 -16.83
CA PHE A 115 9.86 -51.12 -16.91
C PHE A 115 9.33 -50.18 -18.00
N LYS A 116 9.09 -50.71 -19.21
CA LYS A 116 8.70 -49.90 -20.36
C LYS A 116 7.40 -49.13 -20.11
N GLU A 117 6.41 -49.82 -19.54
CA GLU A 117 5.10 -49.24 -19.21
C GLU A 117 5.20 -48.21 -18.08
N LYS A 118 5.90 -48.56 -16.99
CA LYS A 118 6.10 -47.65 -15.84
C LYS A 118 6.89 -46.40 -16.22
N MET A 119 7.88 -46.54 -17.10
CA MET A 119 8.68 -45.41 -17.56
C MET A 119 7.88 -44.49 -18.48
N ALA A 120 7.06 -45.03 -19.38
CA ALA A 120 6.14 -44.24 -20.19
C ALA A 120 5.14 -43.46 -19.32
N GLN A 121 4.54 -44.13 -18.32
CA GLN A 121 3.66 -43.48 -17.34
C GLN A 121 4.37 -42.37 -16.57
N ALA A 122 5.63 -42.56 -16.19
CA ALA A 122 6.42 -41.54 -15.50
C ALA A 122 6.71 -40.31 -16.38
N TYR A 123 7.00 -40.52 -17.68
CA TYR A 123 7.16 -39.43 -18.63
C TYR A 123 5.86 -38.68 -18.90
N ASP A 124 4.75 -39.39 -19.12
CA ASP A 124 3.43 -38.76 -19.31
C ASP A 124 3.05 -37.93 -18.07
N PHE A 125 3.26 -38.48 -16.88
CA PHE A 125 3.02 -37.79 -15.62
C PHE A 125 3.89 -36.53 -15.46
N ALA A 126 5.18 -36.60 -15.82
CA ALA A 126 6.05 -35.43 -15.80
C ALA A 126 5.59 -34.36 -16.80
N LEU A 127 5.24 -34.74 -18.03
CA LEU A 127 4.80 -33.81 -19.06
C LEU A 127 3.44 -33.16 -18.74
N ASP A 128 2.56 -33.84 -18.01
CA ASP A 128 1.30 -33.26 -17.54
C ASP A 128 1.48 -32.16 -16.49
N ARG A 129 2.54 -32.24 -15.66
CA ARG A 129 2.77 -31.28 -14.55
C ARG A 129 3.82 -30.22 -14.88
N ILE A 130 4.98 -30.62 -15.44
CA ILE A 130 6.13 -29.74 -15.73
C ILE A 130 6.39 -29.54 -17.23
N GLY A 131 5.60 -30.16 -18.11
CA GLY A 131 5.80 -30.04 -19.56
C GLY A 131 5.58 -28.64 -20.12
N MET A 132 4.89 -27.76 -19.39
CA MET A 132 4.71 -26.34 -19.74
C MET A 132 5.93 -25.47 -19.38
N ASP A 133 6.93 -26.02 -18.68
CA ASP A 133 8.13 -25.27 -18.34
C ASP A 133 8.95 -24.92 -19.58
N ILE A 134 9.55 -23.73 -19.58
CA ILE A 134 10.40 -23.26 -20.67
C ILE A 134 11.63 -24.16 -20.91
N HIS A 135 12.17 -24.82 -19.89
CA HIS A 135 13.33 -25.73 -19.99
C HIS A 135 12.93 -27.21 -20.08
N SER A 136 11.65 -27.50 -20.38
CA SER A 136 11.12 -28.87 -20.48
C SER A 136 11.62 -29.65 -21.69
N TYR A 137 12.26 -29.01 -22.68
CA TYR A 137 12.73 -29.62 -23.94
C TYR A 137 13.46 -30.96 -23.73
N SER A 138 14.36 -31.02 -22.75
CA SER A 138 15.10 -32.25 -22.42
C SER A 138 14.18 -33.43 -22.09
N ILE A 139 13.10 -33.21 -21.32
CA ILE A 139 12.15 -34.27 -20.96
C ILE A 139 11.37 -34.75 -22.19
N TRP A 140 10.95 -33.82 -23.06
CA TRP A 140 10.29 -34.15 -24.32
C TRP A 140 11.20 -35.00 -25.22
N ASN A 141 12.45 -34.58 -25.39
CA ASN A 141 13.42 -35.29 -26.23
C ASN A 141 13.74 -36.68 -25.66
N ASP A 142 13.97 -36.78 -24.35
CA ASP A 142 14.26 -38.05 -23.69
C ASP A 142 13.07 -39.03 -23.80
N TYR A 143 11.84 -38.54 -23.69
CA TYR A 143 10.65 -39.39 -23.86
C TYR A 143 10.50 -39.89 -25.31
N VAL A 144 10.72 -39.01 -26.29
CA VAL A 144 10.71 -39.40 -27.71
C VAL A 144 11.78 -40.45 -27.99
N ASN A 145 13.01 -40.26 -27.49
CA ASN A 145 14.11 -41.21 -27.67
C ASN A 145 13.82 -42.54 -26.97
N PHE A 146 13.21 -42.50 -25.79
CA PHE A 146 12.74 -43.69 -25.09
C PHE A 146 11.70 -44.47 -25.93
N LEU A 147 10.67 -43.80 -26.46
CA LEU A 147 9.66 -44.44 -27.30
C LEU A 147 10.25 -44.99 -28.61
N LYS A 148 11.20 -44.28 -29.22
CA LYS A 148 11.96 -44.77 -30.40
C LYS A 148 12.83 -46.00 -30.06
N GLY A 149 13.35 -46.10 -28.84
CA GLY A 149 14.13 -47.24 -28.36
C GLY A 149 13.31 -48.49 -28.01
N VAL A 150 11.98 -48.39 -27.91
CA VAL A 150 11.13 -49.55 -27.66
C VAL A 150 11.14 -50.48 -28.88
N GLU A 151 11.62 -51.71 -28.67
CA GLU A 151 11.50 -52.80 -29.66
C GLU A 151 10.03 -53.11 -29.92
N ALA A 152 9.65 -53.08 -31.19
CA ALA A 152 8.32 -53.42 -31.69
C ALA A 152 8.50 -54.50 -32.76
N VAL A 153 7.83 -55.65 -32.59
CA VAL A 153 7.92 -56.76 -33.54
C VAL A 153 6.59 -56.89 -34.26
N GLY A 154 6.63 -56.77 -35.58
CA GLY A 154 5.46 -56.85 -36.45
C GLY A 154 4.80 -55.49 -36.73
N SER A 155 4.06 -55.43 -37.86
CA SER A 155 3.52 -54.19 -38.41
C SER A 155 2.52 -53.46 -37.48
N TYR A 156 1.73 -54.19 -36.69
CA TYR A 156 0.80 -53.58 -35.73
C TYR A 156 1.54 -52.86 -34.59
N ALA A 157 2.54 -53.50 -34.01
CA ALA A 157 3.34 -52.93 -32.92
C ALA A 157 4.16 -51.72 -33.39
N GLU A 158 4.71 -51.78 -34.61
CA GLU A 158 5.42 -50.64 -35.22
C GLU A 158 4.48 -49.45 -35.45
N ASN A 159 3.26 -49.67 -35.93
CA ASN A 159 2.26 -48.60 -36.10
C ASN A 159 1.83 -47.98 -34.76
N GLN A 160 1.73 -48.78 -33.69
CA GLN A 160 1.44 -48.29 -32.35
C GLN A 160 2.57 -47.41 -31.82
N LYS A 161 3.82 -47.83 -32.03
CA LYS A 161 5.02 -47.04 -31.70
C LYS A 161 5.05 -45.72 -32.46
N ILE A 162 4.78 -45.74 -33.78
CA ILE A 162 4.70 -44.54 -34.61
C ILE A 162 3.64 -43.58 -34.07
N SER A 163 2.45 -44.09 -33.74
CA SER A 163 1.34 -43.30 -33.21
C SER A 163 1.66 -42.68 -31.84
N ALA A 164 2.34 -43.42 -30.96
CA ALA A 164 2.78 -42.93 -29.66
C ALA A 164 3.82 -41.81 -29.79
N VAL A 165 4.86 -42.01 -30.61
CA VAL A 165 5.90 -41.00 -30.86
C VAL A 165 5.29 -39.74 -31.49
N ARG A 166 4.39 -39.90 -32.47
CA ARG A 166 3.67 -38.80 -33.11
C ARG A 166 2.86 -37.98 -32.11
N LYS A 167 2.15 -38.65 -31.18
CA LYS A 167 1.35 -37.98 -30.14
C LYS A 167 2.22 -37.06 -29.27
N VAL A 168 3.41 -37.51 -28.89
CA VAL A 168 4.35 -36.72 -28.06
C VAL A 168 4.90 -35.53 -28.83
N TYR A 169 5.33 -35.72 -30.09
CA TYR A 169 5.79 -34.61 -30.93
C TYR A 169 4.70 -33.57 -31.13
N GLN A 170 3.49 -33.99 -31.52
CA GLN A 170 2.37 -33.08 -31.77
C GLN A 170 1.95 -32.29 -30.52
N ARG A 171 2.09 -32.88 -29.33
CA ARG A 171 1.85 -32.17 -28.07
C ARG A 171 2.97 -31.16 -27.74
N GLY A 172 4.23 -31.54 -27.97
CA GLY A 172 5.39 -30.69 -27.69
C GLY A 172 5.48 -29.46 -28.60
N ILE A 173 5.18 -29.58 -29.89
CA ILE A 173 5.29 -28.47 -30.87
C ILE A 173 4.31 -27.31 -30.61
N ILE A 174 3.22 -27.57 -29.87
CA ILE A 174 2.23 -26.56 -29.47
C ILE A 174 2.63 -25.89 -28.15
N THR A 175 3.53 -26.51 -27.38
CA THR A 175 3.92 -26.04 -26.05
C THR A 175 5.14 -25.11 -26.15
N PRO A 176 5.03 -23.83 -25.72
CA PRO A 176 6.17 -22.90 -25.77
C PRO A 176 7.33 -23.37 -24.89
N MET A 177 8.46 -23.72 -25.50
CA MET A 177 9.68 -24.18 -24.83
C MET A 177 10.94 -23.72 -25.56
N THR A 178 12.07 -23.72 -24.85
CA THR A 178 13.40 -23.51 -25.45
C THR A 178 13.73 -24.63 -26.43
N GLY A 179 14.48 -24.33 -27.49
CA GLY A 179 14.88 -25.35 -28.47
C GLY A 179 13.76 -25.87 -29.38
N MET A 180 12.61 -25.19 -29.46
CA MET A 180 11.48 -25.61 -30.30
C MET A 180 11.85 -25.81 -31.78
N GLU A 181 12.82 -25.05 -32.31
CA GLU A 181 13.30 -25.20 -33.68
C GLU A 181 13.96 -26.56 -33.93
N THR A 182 14.72 -27.06 -32.96
CA THR A 182 15.34 -28.40 -33.04
C THR A 182 14.27 -29.47 -32.96
N PHE A 183 13.33 -29.34 -32.03
CA PHE A 183 12.23 -30.29 -31.85
C PHE A 183 11.34 -30.40 -33.10
N TRP A 184 11.08 -29.27 -33.79
CA TRP A 184 10.34 -29.24 -35.05
C TRP A 184 11.10 -29.90 -36.20
N LYS A 185 12.42 -29.66 -36.31
CA LYS A 185 13.27 -30.34 -37.31
C LYS A 185 13.26 -31.85 -37.10
N ASP A 186 13.35 -32.31 -35.85
CA ASP A 186 13.32 -33.73 -35.52
C ASP A 186 11.96 -34.38 -35.83
N TYR A 187 10.85 -33.64 -35.66
CA TYR A 187 9.52 -34.09 -36.04
C TYR A 187 9.38 -34.24 -37.57
N ILE A 188 9.85 -33.26 -38.35
CA ILE A 188 9.84 -33.34 -39.82
C ILE A 188 10.67 -34.55 -40.28
N ALA A 189 11.88 -34.72 -39.74
CA ALA A 189 12.74 -35.86 -40.07
C ALA A 189 12.08 -37.20 -39.71
N PHE A 190 11.35 -37.26 -38.58
CA PHE A 190 10.59 -38.43 -38.18
C PHE A 190 9.43 -38.75 -39.13
N GLU A 191 8.61 -37.78 -39.52
CA GLU A 191 7.51 -38.03 -40.47
C GLU A 191 8.03 -38.40 -41.86
N GLN A 192 9.12 -37.76 -42.32
CA GLN A 192 9.78 -38.10 -43.58
C GLN A 192 10.32 -39.53 -43.59
N ALA A 193 10.88 -39.99 -42.47
CA ALA A 193 11.40 -41.36 -42.35
C ALA A 193 10.29 -42.43 -42.38
N ILE A 194 9.07 -42.10 -41.94
CA ILE A 194 7.94 -43.04 -41.94
C ILE A 194 7.25 -43.07 -43.31
N ASN A 195 6.84 -41.91 -43.82
CA ASN A 195 6.17 -41.81 -45.11
C ASN A 195 6.39 -40.44 -45.75
N PRO A 196 7.31 -40.32 -46.74
CA PRO A 196 7.60 -39.07 -47.43
C PRO A 196 6.38 -38.42 -48.10
N ILE A 197 5.39 -39.21 -48.54
CA ILE A 197 4.22 -38.72 -49.27
C ILE A 197 3.26 -37.99 -48.34
N ILE A 198 3.06 -38.50 -47.12
CA ILE A 198 2.12 -37.94 -46.13
C ILE A 198 2.81 -36.90 -45.24
N ALA A 199 4.13 -36.98 -45.10
CA ALA A 199 4.93 -36.10 -44.24
C ALA A 199 4.72 -34.60 -44.53
N GLU A 200 4.64 -34.22 -45.80
CA GLU A 200 4.44 -32.81 -46.20
C GLU A 200 3.07 -32.30 -45.74
N LYS A 201 2.01 -33.07 -45.97
CA LYS A 201 0.66 -32.73 -45.51
C LYS A 201 0.59 -32.60 -43.99
N MET A 202 1.15 -33.57 -43.26
CA MET A 202 1.16 -33.57 -41.78
C MET A 202 1.95 -32.39 -41.20
N SER A 203 3.01 -31.97 -41.90
CA SER A 203 3.81 -30.81 -41.50
C SER A 203 3.06 -29.50 -41.72
N ILE A 204 2.36 -29.35 -42.84
CA ILE A 204 1.58 -28.16 -43.17
C ILE A 204 0.43 -27.96 -42.17
N GLU A 205 -0.29 -29.04 -41.82
CA GLU A 205 -1.44 -28.99 -40.89
C GLU A 205 -1.06 -28.43 -39.51
N ARG A 206 0.17 -28.69 -39.02
CA ARG A 206 0.64 -28.25 -37.69
C ARG A 206 1.58 -27.03 -37.72
N SER A 207 2.01 -26.59 -38.91
CA SER A 207 2.96 -25.48 -39.07
C SER A 207 2.45 -24.18 -38.45
N ARG A 208 1.15 -23.88 -38.57
CA ARG A 208 0.53 -22.67 -37.99
C ARG A 208 0.63 -22.65 -36.46
N ASP A 209 0.30 -23.76 -35.81
CA ASP A 209 0.32 -23.89 -34.36
C ASP A 209 1.75 -23.79 -33.83
N TYR A 210 2.70 -24.46 -34.51
CA TYR A 210 4.13 -24.37 -34.22
C TYR A 210 4.65 -22.93 -34.33
N MET A 211 4.30 -22.19 -35.39
CA MET A 211 4.76 -20.81 -35.56
C MET A 211 4.21 -19.89 -34.46
N ASN A 212 2.97 -20.12 -34.01
CA ASN A 212 2.40 -19.40 -32.86
C ASN A 212 3.15 -19.73 -31.57
N ALA A 213 3.37 -21.01 -31.29
CA ALA A 213 4.06 -21.47 -30.10
C ALA A 213 5.54 -21.00 -30.07
N ARG A 214 6.23 -20.99 -31.22
CA ARG A 214 7.61 -20.49 -31.36
C ARG A 214 7.69 -18.99 -31.08
N ARG A 215 6.73 -18.20 -31.57
CA ARG A 215 6.66 -16.76 -31.27
C ARG A 215 6.54 -16.53 -29.77
N VAL A 216 5.59 -17.22 -29.12
CA VAL A 216 5.37 -17.11 -27.67
C VAL A 216 6.57 -17.63 -26.87
N ALA A 217 7.26 -18.67 -27.32
CA ALA A 217 8.47 -19.16 -26.67
C ALA A 217 9.57 -18.09 -26.62
N LYS A 218 9.80 -17.37 -27.73
CA LYS A 218 10.77 -16.25 -27.77
C LYS A 218 10.35 -15.08 -26.89
N GLU A 219 9.07 -14.75 -26.86
CA GLU A 219 8.55 -13.71 -25.95
C GLU A 219 8.71 -14.11 -24.48
N LEU A 220 8.44 -15.37 -24.15
CA LEU A 220 8.59 -15.94 -22.81
C LEU A 220 10.06 -15.92 -22.33
N GLU A 221 11.02 -16.23 -23.20
CA GLU A 221 12.45 -16.12 -22.91
C GLU A 221 12.84 -14.70 -22.46
N VAL A 222 12.23 -13.68 -23.05
CA VAL A 222 12.47 -12.28 -22.68
C VAL A 222 11.88 -11.96 -21.30
N GLN A 223 10.67 -12.45 -20.99
CA GLN A 223 10.04 -12.17 -19.68
C GLN A 223 10.75 -12.89 -18.53
N ILE A 224 11.28 -14.09 -18.76
CA ILE A 224 11.98 -14.86 -17.73
C ILE A 224 13.42 -14.36 -17.51
N ARG A 225 13.96 -13.54 -18.43
CA ARG A 225 15.32 -13.01 -18.31
C ARG A 225 15.47 -12.15 -17.04
N GLY A 226 16.39 -12.56 -16.17
CA GLY A 226 16.70 -11.86 -14.91
C GLY A 226 15.93 -12.36 -13.69
N ILE A 227 14.97 -13.28 -13.88
CA ILE A 227 14.25 -13.93 -12.77
C ILE A 227 15.13 -15.04 -12.18
N ASN A 228 15.34 -15.01 -10.86
CA ASN A 228 16.01 -16.09 -10.14
C ASN A 228 15.01 -17.17 -9.72
N ARG A 229 14.97 -18.27 -10.49
CA ARG A 229 14.05 -19.40 -10.28
C ARG A 229 14.51 -20.41 -9.22
N ASN A 230 15.73 -20.25 -8.70
CA ASN A 230 16.34 -21.17 -7.74
C ASN A 230 16.58 -20.51 -6.37
N ALA A 231 16.07 -19.29 -6.17
CA ALA A 231 16.16 -18.59 -4.90
C ALA A 231 15.35 -19.33 -3.83
N PRO A 232 15.91 -19.63 -2.64
CA PRO A 232 15.13 -20.12 -1.52
C PRO A 232 14.10 -19.08 -1.10
N SER A 233 12.92 -19.54 -0.67
CA SER A 233 11.90 -18.63 -0.16
C SER A 233 12.25 -18.13 1.22
N VAL A 234 12.27 -16.80 1.37
CA VAL A 234 12.53 -16.10 2.63
C VAL A 234 11.40 -15.10 2.92
N PRO A 235 11.09 -14.81 4.19
CA PRO A 235 10.16 -13.76 4.55
C PRO A 235 10.57 -12.40 4.00
N PRO A 236 9.59 -11.52 3.67
CA PRO A 236 9.90 -10.21 3.08
C PRO A 236 10.80 -9.39 4.00
N SER A 237 12.03 -9.15 3.54
CA SER A 237 13.02 -8.32 4.26
C SER A 237 13.08 -6.90 3.66
N GLY A 238 12.46 -6.71 2.49
CA GLY A 238 12.30 -5.40 1.86
C GLY A 238 13.57 -4.91 1.15
N THR A 239 14.52 -5.81 0.87
CA THR A 239 15.77 -5.48 0.19
C THR A 239 15.48 -5.02 -1.26
N PRO A 240 16.32 -4.16 -1.85
CA PRO A 240 16.10 -3.66 -3.20
C PRO A 240 16.15 -4.78 -4.26
N GLU A 241 16.99 -5.80 -4.03
CA GLU A 241 17.08 -6.97 -4.90
C GLU A 241 15.81 -7.82 -4.86
N GLU A 242 15.22 -8.00 -3.67
CA GLU A 242 13.95 -8.71 -3.50
C GLU A 242 12.82 -7.97 -4.22
N ARG A 243 12.69 -6.65 -4.02
CA ARG A 243 11.65 -5.84 -4.70
C ARG A 243 11.76 -5.94 -6.22
N LYS A 244 12.99 -5.89 -6.75
CA LYS A 244 13.24 -6.07 -8.19
C LYS A 244 12.82 -7.46 -8.68
N GLN A 245 13.08 -8.52 -7.91
CA GLN A 245 12.62 -9.87 -8.24
C GLN A 245 11.09 -9.97 -8.22
N VAL A 246 10.42 -9.39 -7.22
CA VAL A 246 8.95 -9.34 -7.13
C VAL A 246 8.37 -8.63 -8.36
N GLU A 247 8.93 -7.49 -8.76
CA GLU A 247 8.49 -6.75 -9.96
C GLU A 247 8.63 -7.58 -11.23
N LEU A 248 9.76 -8.28 -11.41
CA LEU A 248 9.97 -9.15 -12.57
C LEU A 248 8.98 -10.32 -12.60
N TRP A 249 8.71 -10.95 -11.45
CA TRP A 249 7.71 -12.00 -11.34
C TRP A 249 6.30 -11.50 -11.66
N GLN A 250 5.91 -10.34 -11.13
CA GLN A 250 4.61 -9.73 -11.42
C GLN A 250 4.46 -9.37 -12.90
N LYS A 251 5.52 -8.86 -13.55
CA LYS A 251 5.54 -8.61 -14.98
C LYS A 251 5.32 -9.90 -15.80
N TYR A 252 5.99 -10.99 -15.42
CA TYR A 252 5.78 -12.30 -16.04
C TYR A 252 4.33 -12.80 -15.87
N ILE A 253 3.77 -12.72 -14.66
CA ILE A 253 2.39 -13.14 -14.38
C ILE A 253 1.38 -12.30 -15.18
N GLN A 254 1.57 -10.98 -15.25
CA GLN A 254 0.71 -10.09 -16.04
C GLN A 254 0.81 -10.38 -17.54
N TRP A 255 2.01 -10.68 -18.05
CA TRP A 255 2.19 -11.10 -19.43
C TRP A 255 1.46 -12.42 -19.72
N GLU A 256 1.52 -13.42 -18.83
CA GLU A 256 0.78 -14.67 -19.02
C GLU A 256 -0.74 -14.45 -18.98
N LYS A 257 -1.23 -13.54 -18.10
CA LYS A 257 -2.64 -13.12 -18.04
C LYS A 257 -3.10 -12.40 -19.31
N SER A 258 -2.21 -11.74 -20.05
CA SER A 258 -2.53 -11.08 -21.33
C SER A 258 -2.84 -12.04 -22.47
N ASN A 259 -2.75 -13.36 -22.23
CA ASN A 259 -2.97 -14.43 -23.20
C ASN A 259 -2.09 -14.31 -24.46
N PRO A 260 -0.76 -14.52 -24.33
CA PRO A 260 0.18 -14.41 -25.46
C PRO A 260 -0.11 -15.40 -26.60
N LEU A 261 -0.66 -16.57 -26.28
CA LEU A 261 -1.06 -17.60 -27.24
C LEU A 261 -2.31 -17.24 -28.04
N ARG A 262 -3.07 -16.22 -27.60
CA ARG A 262 -4.35 -15.81 -28.18
C ARG A 262 -5.31 -16.99 -28.35
N THR A 263 -5.32 -17.87 -27.35
CA THR A 263 -6.22 -19.03 -27.33
C THR A 263 -7.60 -18.63 -26.81
N GLU A 264 -8.66 -19.22 -27.36
CA GLU A 264 -10.02 -19.08 -26.85
C GLU A 264 -10.28 -20.02 -25.65
N ASP A 265 -9.45 -21.06 -25.50
CA ASP A 265 -9.51 -22.02 -24.40
C ASP A 265 -9.09 -21.35 -23.08
N THR A 266 -10.11 -21.07 -22.26
CA THR A 266 -9.95 -20.43 -20.95
C THR A 266 -9.32 -21.38 -19.93
N ALA A 267 -9.50 -22.69 -20.07
CA ALA A 267 -8.88 -23.68 -19.19
C ALA A 267 -7.37 -23.76 -19.44
N LEU A 268 -6.94 -23.73 -20.70
CA LEU A 268 -5.52 -23.66 -21.05
C LEU A 268 -4.87 -22.36 -20.53
N LEU A 269 -5.51 -21.21 -20.75
CA LEU A 269 -5.01 -19.93 -20.21
C LEU A 269 -4.87 -19.99 -18.68
N THR A 270 -5.89 -20.51 -18.00
CA THR A 270 -5.90 -20.61 -16.53
C THR A 270 -4.76 -21.52 -16.05
N LYS A 271 -4.59 -22.69 -16.65
CA LYS A 271 -3.48 -23.61 -16.32
C LYS A 271 -2.11 -22.95 -16.50
N ARG A 272 -1.92 -22.13 -17.54
CA ARG A 272 -0.64 -21.43 -17.78
C ARG A 272 -0.37 -20.33 -16.75
N VAL A 273 -1.38 -19.52 -16.43
CA VAL A 273 -1.24 -18.46 -15.41
C VAL A 273 -1.02 -19.06 -14.02
N VAL A 274 -1.76 -20.12 -13.67
CA VAL A 274 -1.57 -20.85 -12.41
C VAL A 274 -0.18 -21.46 -12.37
N PHE A 275 0.31 -22.03 -13.47
CA PHE A 275 1.69 -22.54 -13.55
C PHE A 275 2.73 -21.42 -13.29
N ALA A 276 2.55 -20.22 -13.87
CA ALA A 276 3.41 -19.07 -13.60
C ALA A 276 3.39 -18.65 -12.11
N LEU A 277 2.21 -18.65 -11.49
CA LEU A 277 2.04 -18.37 -10.06
C LEU A 277 2.69 -19.44 -9.19
N GLU A 278 2.54 -20.72 -9.53
CA GLU A 278 3.21 -21.83 -8.84
C GLU A 278 4.73 -21.71 -8.90
N GLN A 279 5.29 -21.35 -10.06
CA GLN A 279 6.73 -21.08 -10.19
C GLN A 279 7.16 -19.92 -9.28
N CYS A 280 6.34 -18.87 -9.19
CA CYS A 280 6.60 -17.72 -8.34
C CYS A 280 6.59 -18.12 -6.85
N LEU A 281 5.62 -18.92 -6.41
CA LEU A 281 5.49 -19.41 -5.02
C LEU A 281 6.63 -20.32 -4.54
N LEU A 282 7.42 -20.88 -5.47
CA LEU A 282 8.66 -21.59 -5.10
C LEU A 282 9.73 -20.63 -4.55
N CYS A 283 9.80 -19.41 -5.10
CA CYS A 283 10.79 -18.40 -4.73
C CYS A 283 10.22 -17.41 -3.70
N LEU A 284 8.97 -16.99 -3.87
CA LEU A 284 8.31 -15.94 -3.10
C LEU A 284 7.12 -16.47 -2.28
N GLY A 285 7.19 -17.71 -1.80
CA GLY A 285 6.12 -18.35 -1.03
C GLY A 285 5.78 -17.70 0.32
N HIS A 286 6.63 -16.84 0.88
CA HIS A 286 6.30 -16.07 2.10
C HIS A 286 5.54 -14.76 1.81
N HIS A 287 5.28 -14.42 0.56
CA HIS A 287 4.54 -13.23 0.15
C HIS A 287 3.03 -13.53 0.07
N PRO A 288 2.18 -12.98 0.97
CA PRO A 288 0.77 -13.35 1.08
C PRO A 288 -0.08 -12.89 -0.12
N ASP A 289 0.29 -11.76 -0.71
CA ASP A 289 -0.33 -11.20 -1.90
C ASP A 289 -0.29 -12.15 -3.10
N ILE A 290 0.80 -12.93 -3.27
CA ILE A 290 0.94 -13.89 -4.38
C ILE A 290 -0.03 -15.07 -4.23
N TRP A 291 -0.15 -15.60 -3.00
CA TRP A 291 -1.12 -16.66 -2.70
C TRP A 291 -2.56 -16.19 -2.93
N TYR A 292 -2.88 -14.99 -2.44
CA TYR A 292 -4.20 -14.39 -2.64
C TYR A 292 -4.49 -14.12 -4.13
N GLN A 293 -3.52 -13.57 -4.86
CA GLN A 293 -3.63 -13.32 -6.30
C GLN A 293 -3.88 -14.61 -7.09
N ALA A 294 -3.25 -15.73 -6.68
CA ALA A 294 -3.44 -17.02 -7.32
C ALA A 294 -4.85 -17.57 -7.11
N ALA A 295 -5.32 -17.56 -5.87
CA ALA A 295 -6.66 -18.03 -5.54
C ALA A 295 -7.76 -17.14 -6.18
N GLN A 296 -7.59 -15.82 -6.14
CA GLN A 296 -8.52 -14.88 -6.77
C GLN A 296 -8.60 -15.08 -8.29
N PHE A 297 -7.48 -15.40 -8.94
CA PHE A 297 -7.46 -15.66 -10.37
C PHE A 297 -8.19 -16.98 -10.70
N LEU A 298 -7.99 -18.04 -9.91
CA LEU A 298 -8.74 -19.30 -10.06
C LEU A 298 -10.25 -19.10 -9.88
N GLU A 299 -10.66 -18.30 -8.89
CA GLU A 299 -12.08 -17.96 -8.66
C GLU A 299 -12.68 -17.19 -9.84
N HIS A 300 -11.95 -16.21 -10.38
CA HIS A 300 -12.37 -15.46 -11.56
C HIS A 300 -12.53 -16.37 -12.79
N SER A 301 -11.56 -17.25 -13.04
CA SER A 301 -11.62 -18.24 -14.11
C SER A 301 -12.78 -19.22 -13.93
N CYS A 302 -13.06 -19.64 -12.70
CA CYS A 302 -14.20 -20.52 -12.36
C CYS A 302 -15.54 -19.91 -12.78
N LYS A 303 -15.74 -18.60 -12.52
CA LYS A 303 -16.96 -17.87 -12.92
C LYS A 303 -17.09 -17.77 -14.44
N ILE A 304 -16.01 -17.43 -15.14
CA ILE A 304 -16.01 -17.35 -16.62
C ILE A 304 -16.33 -18.72 -17.25
N LEU A 305 -15.78 -19.80 -16.72
CA LEU A 305 -16.04 -21.15 -17.22
C LEU A 305 -17.49 -21.59 -16.96
N ALA A 306 -18.05 -21.22 -15.81
CA ALA A 306 -19.46 -21.45 -15.52
C ALA A 306 -20.38 -20.70 -16.49
N GLU A 307 -20.07 -19.44 -16.81
CA GLU A 307 -20.80 -18.64 -17.81
C GLU A 307 -20.73 -19.24 -19.22
N LYS A 308 -19.59 -19.82 -19.58
CA LYS A 308 -19.39 -20.52 -20.86
C LYS A 308 -20.00 -21.92 -20.92
N GLY A 309 -20.56 -22.42 -19.81
CA GLY A 309 -21.24 -23.72 -19.72
C GLY A 309 -20.33 -24.92 -19.40
N ASP A 310 -19.04 -24.72 -19.12
CA ASP A 310 -18.12 -25.80 -18.71
C ASP A 310 -18.13 -25.96 -17.17
N VAL A 311 -19.17 -26.62 -16.68
CA VAL A 311 -19.41 -26.83 -15.24
C VAL A 311 -18.35 -27.75 -14.61
N ASN A 312 -17.80 -28.71 -15.35
CA ASN A 312 -16.82 -29.65 -14.83
C ASN A 312 -15.46 -28.99 -14.60
N ALA A 313 -14.97 -28.20 -15.57
CA ALA A 313 -13.74 -27.45 -15.40
C ALA A 313 -13.89 -26.35 -14.33
N SER A 314 -15.07 -25.72 -14.26
CA SER A 314 -15.39 -24.74 -13.22
C SER A 314 -15.26 -25.32 -11.80
N LYS A 315 -15.87 -26.49 -11.53
CA LYS A 315 -15.74 -27.18 -10.24
C LYS A 315 -14.29 -27.53 -9.90
N LEU A 316 -13.54 -28.07 -10.87
CA LEU A 316 -12.13 -28.43 -10.66
C LEU A 316 -11.28 -27.21 -10.26
N PHE A 317 -11.48 -26.06 -10.89
CA PHE A 317 -10.74 -24.85 -10.53
C PHE A 317 -11.20 -24.23 -9.21
N SER A 318 -12.47 -24.44 -8.82
CA SER A 318 -12.93 -24.09 -7.47
C SER A 318 -12.19 -24.92 -6.42
N GLU A 319 -12.17 -26.25 -6.56
CA GLU A 319 -11.43 -27.12 -5.63
C GLU A 319 -9.93 -26.78 -5.57
N GLU A 320 -9.33 -26.42 -6.71
CA GLU A 320 -7.94 -25.98 -6.75
C GLU A 320 -7.73 -24.63 -6.03
N ALA A 321 -8.68 -23.69 -6.11
CA ALA A 321 -8.63 -22.43 -5.37
C ALA A 321 -8.66 -22.66 -3.86
N ALA A 322 -9.50 -23.60 -3.38
CA ALA A 322 -9.52 -24.04 -1.99
C ALA A 322 -8.16 -24.61 -1.55
N ASN A 323 -7.62 -25.51 -2.37
CA ASN A 323 -6.32 -26.16 -2.13
C ASN A 323 -5.17 -25.13 -2.10
N MET A 324 -5.22 -24.06 -2.89
CA MET A 324 -4.23 -22.99 -2.85
C MET A 324 -4.18 -22.31 -1.48
N PHE A 325 -5.33 -21.98 -0.91
CA PHE A 325 -5.40 -21.39 0.42
C PHE A 325 -5.04 -22.39 1.54
N GLU A 326 -5.48 -23.64 1.43
CA GLU A 326 -5.11 -24.70 2.38
C GLU A 326 -3.59 -24.91 2.39
N ARG A 327 -2.94 -24.95 1.23
CA ARG A 327 -1.48 -25.02 1.12
C ARG A 327 -0.81 -23.82 1.74
N ALA A 328 -1.32 -22.60 1.52
CA ALA A 328 -0.72 -21.40 2.09
C ALA A 328 -0.77 -21.40 3.63
N THR A 329 -1.91 -21.79 4.19
CA THR A 329 -2.16 -21.82 5.65
C THR A 329 -1.54 -23.03 6.35
N SER A 330 -1.39 -24.17 5.68
CA SER A 330 -0.77 -25.38 6.25
C SER A 330 0.76 -25.43 6.13
N SER A 331 1.36 -24.66 5.20
CA SER A 331 2.80 -24.68 4.94
C SER A 331 3.53 -23.45 5.49
N LEU A 332 3.88 -22.50 4.61
CA LEU A 332 4.79 -21.38 4.89
C LEU A 332 4.16 -20.28 5.74
N LEU A 333 2.85 -20.05 5.62
CA LEU A 333 2.15 -18.89 6.18
C LEU A 333 1.09 -19.27 7.22
N SER A 334 1.37 -20.30 8.02
CA SER A 334 0.48 -20.80 9.10
C SER A 334 0.18 -19.82 10.23
N LYS A 335 0.85 -18.67 10.28
CA LYS A 335 0.57 -17.59 11.24
C LYS A 335 -0.01 -16.33 10.58
N ASN A 336 -0.12 -16.30 9.26
CA ASN A 336 -0.52 -15.10 8.54
C ASN A 336 -2.04 -14.96 8.47
N MET A 337 -2.58 -14.07 9.30
CA MET A 337 -4.02 -13.85 9.44
C MET A 337 -4.73 -13.44 8.13
N LEU A 338 -4.05 -12.74 7.20
CA LEU A 338 -4.68 -12.26 5.97
C LEU A 338 -5.16 -13.42 5.09
N LEU A 339 -4.33 -14.46 4.94
CA LEU A 339 -4.67 -15.62 4.13
C LEU A 339 -5.72 -16.50 4.82
N TYR A 340 -5.74 -16.55 6.16
CA TYR A 340 -6.86 -17.17 6.87
C TYR A 340 -8.16 -16.42 6.67
N PHE A 341 -8.16 -15.08 6.64
CA PHE A 341 -9.38 -14.32 6.37
C PHE A 341 -9.82 -14.47 4.90
N ALA A 342 -8.90 -14.39 3.94
CA ALA A 342 -9.23 -14.64 2.54
C ALA A 342 -9.74 -16.07 2.32
N TYR A 343 -9.12 -17.06 2.98
CA TYR A 343 -9.57 -18.44 2.94
C TYR A 343 -10.88 -18.65 3.70
N ALA A 344 -11.12 -17.97 4.82
CA ALA A 344 -12.38 -18.05 5.55
C ALA A 344 -13.51 -17.30 4.86
N ASP A 345 -13.23 -16.22 4.13
CA ASP A 345 -14.18 -15.61 3.20
C ASP A 345 -14.49 -16.56 2.02
N TYR A 346 -13.57 -17.47 1.70
CA TYR A 346 -13.70 -18.46 0.62
C TYR A 346 -14.34 -19.81 1.04
N GLU A 347 -14.00 -20.37 2.22
CA GLU A 347 -14.45 -21.68 2.76
C GLU A 347 -15.34 -21.58 4.02
N GLU A 348 -15.41 -20.44 4.69
CA GLU A 348 -16.15 -20.25 5.94
C GLU A 348 -15.79 -21.23 7.09
N GLY A 349 -14.59 -21.04 7.64
CA GLY A 349 -14.38 -21.01 9.10
C GLY A 349 -13.44 -22.04 9.71
N ARG A 350 -12.28 -21.58 10.24
CA ARG A 350 -11.76 -21.92 11.60
C ARG A 350 -10.45 -21.21 11.98
N ASP A 351 -10.48 -20.78 13.25
CA ASP A 351 -9.43 -20.64 14.28
C ASP A 351 -8.07 -19.99 13.96
N ILE A 352 -7.83 -18.79 14.52
CA ILE A 352 -6.63 -18.27 15.23
C ILE A 352 -6.85 -16.74 15.50
N ASP A 353 -6.28 -16.23 16.61
CA ASP A 353 -6.62 -14.97 17.36
C ASP A 353 -8.12 -14.63 17.35
N PRO A 354 -8.87 -15.05 18.38
CA PRO A 354 -10.31 -15.08 18.30
C PRO A 354 -10.94 -13.70 18.15
N THR A 355 -10.26 -12.62 18.54
CA THR A 355 -10.92 -11.30 18.56
C THR A 355 -11.30 -10.84 17.15
N LEU A 356 -10.35 -10.82 16.22
CA LEU A 356 -10.62 -10.36 14.86
C LEU A 356 -11.43 -11.40 14.08
N ALA A 357 -11.14 -12.69 14.30
CA ALA A 357 -11.92 -13.78 13.73
C ALA A 357 -13.39 -13.73 14.17
N TYR A 358 -13.68 -13.55 15.46
CA TYR A 358 -15.05 -13.38 15.97
C TYR A 358 -15.70 -12.10 15.44
N ILE A 359 -14.96 -11.00 15.27
CA ILE A 359 -15.49 -9.77 14.66
C ILE A 359 -15.94 -10.03 13.21
N GLN A 360 -15.08 -10.65 12.40
CA GLN A 360 -15.42 -10.93 11.01
C GLN A 360 -16.53 -11.97 10.89
N TYR A 361 -16.46 -13.03 11.69
CA TYR A 361 -17.49 -14.05 11.73
C TYR A 361 -18.85 -13.49 12.19
N MET A 362 -18.86 -12.59 13.18
CA MET A 362 -20.07 -11.89 13.62
C MET A 362 -20.63 -10.96 12.54
N LYS A 363 -19.77 -10.20 11.83
CA LYS A 363 -20.18 -9.35 10.70
C LYS A 363 -20.76 -10.17 9.55
N PHE A 364 -20.15 -11.31 9.26
CA PHE A 364 -20.61 -12.28 8.27
C PHE A 364 -21.98 -12.85 8.65
N ALA A 365 -22.11 -13.45 9.84
CA ALA A 365 -23.36 -14.09 10.25
C ALA A 365 -24.52 -13.09 10.31
N ARG A 366 -24.25 -11.83 10.67
CA ARG A 366 -25.25 -10.77 10.55
C ARG A 366 -25.67 -10.54 9.09
N ARG A 367 -24.73 -10.54 8.15
CA ARG A 367 -24.96 -10.30 6.70
C ARG A 367 -25.67 -11.49 6.02
N ALA A 368 -25.33 -12.72 6.38
CA ALA A 368 -25.84 -13.94 5.74
C ALA A 368 -27.06 -14.54 6.47
N GLU A 369 -27.01 -14.62 7.79
CA GLU A 369 -27.98 -15.37 8.63
C GLU A 369 -28.82 -14.47 9.55
N GLY A 370 -28.54 -13.16 9.55
CA GLY A 370 -29.26 -12.16 10.33
C GLY A 370 -28.80 -11.99 11.78
N ILE A 371 -29.51 -11.13 12.52
CA ILE A 371 -29.06 -10.61 13.83
C ILE A 371 -29.00 -11.69 14.93
N LYS A 372 -29.87 -12.70 14.88
CA LYS A 372 -29.90 -13.77 15.89
C LYS A 372 -28.63 -14.61 15.87
N SER A 373 -28.14 -14.96 14.67
CA SER A 373 -26.90 -15.71 14.53
C SER A 373 -25.69 -14.89 14.97
N ALA A 374 -25.65 -13.61 14.60
CA ALA A 374 -24.59 -12.68 15.04
C ALA A 374 -24.51 -12.59 16.58
N ARG A 375 -25.65 -12.52 17.28
CA ARG A 375 -25.69 -12.53 18.76
C ARG A 375 -25.21 -13.85 19.36
N ALA A 376 -25.45 -15.00 18.70
CA ALA A 376 -24.93 -16.29 19.13
C ALA A 376 -23.39 -16.35 19.02
N ILE A 377 -22.82 -15.74 17.98
CA ILE A 377 -21.36 -15.61 17.83
C ILE A 377 -20.79 -14.66 18.86
N PHE A 378 -21.43 -13.51 19.11
CA PHE A 378 -21.03 -12.61 20.17
C PHE A 378 -21.03 -13.31 21.54
N LYS A 379 -22.03 -14.17 21.82
CA LYS A 379 -22.05 -14.99 23.03
C LYS A 379 -20.82 -15.89 23.13
N ARG A 380 -20.50 -16.64 22.06
CA ARG A 380 -19.30 -17.50 22.01
C ARG A 380 -18.00 -16.70 22.19
N GLY A 381 -17.88 -15.55 21.52
CA GLY A 381 -16.68 -14.71 21.63
C GLY A 381 -16.48 -14.09 23.00
N ARG A 382 -17.54 -13.84 23.78
CA ARG A 382 -17.44 -13.39 25.18
C ARG A 382 -16.96 -14.47 26.15
N GLU A 383 -17.30 -15.73 25.86
CA GLU A 383 -16.92 -16.90 26.66
C GLU A 383 -15.44 -17.27 26.44
N ASP A 384 -14.84 -16.86 25.33
CA ASP A 384 -13.41 -17.08 25.06
C ASP A 384 -12.52 -16.09 25.83
N PRO A 385 -11.58 -16.57 26.68
CA PRO A 385 -10.71 -15.72 27.48
C PRO A 385 -9.67 -14.95 26.66
N ARG A 386 -9.38 -15.37 25.42
CA ARG A 386 -8.37 -14.73 24.55
C ARG A 386 -8.93 -13.49 23.83
N THR A 387 -10.24 -13.27 23.87
CA THR A 387 -10.92 -12.17 23.17
C THR A 387 -10.67 -10.81 23.83
N LYS A 388 -10.25 -9.82 23.02
CA LYS A 388 -10.00 -8.43 23.43
C LYS A 388 -11.25 -7.54 23.32
N TYR A 389 -11.12 -6.28 23.74
CA TYR A 389 -12.22 -5.30 23.77
C TYR A 389 -12.88 -5.01 22.41
N HIS A 390 -12.14 -5.18 21.30
CA HIS A 390 -12.61 -4.90 19.95
C HIS A 390 -13.92 -5.62 19.59
N LEU A 391 -14.14 -6.84 20.12
CA LEU A 391 -15.38 -7.58 19.87
C LEU A 391 -16.61 -6.84 20.42
N TYR A 392 -16.50 -6.26 21.62
CA TYR A 392 -17.58 -5.52 22.27
C TYR A 392 -17.90 -4.23 21.51
N VAL A 393 -16.87 -3.50 21.08
CA VAL A 393 -17.03 -2.30 20.24
C VAL A 393 -17.74 -2.64 18.94
N CYS A 394 -17.29 -3.68 18.23
CA CYS A 394 -17.91 -4.09 16.98
C CYS A 394 -19.36 -4.55 17.20
N ALA A 395 -19.66 -5.30 18.26
CA ALA A 395 -21.00 -5.78 18.55
C ALA A 395 -21.96 -4.63 18.86
N ALA A 396 -21.53 -3.65 19.66
CA ALA A 396 -22.34 -2.48 19.99
C ALA A 396 -22.61 -1.60 18.77
N LEU A 397 -21.58 -1.31 17.96
CA LEU A 397 -21.73 -0.54 16.73
C LEU A 397 -22.59 -1.25 15.69
N MET A 398 -22.51 -2.59 15.63
CA MET A 398 -23.36 -3.38 14.75
C MET A 398 -24.83 -3.30 15.16
N GLU A 399 -25.14 -3.39 16.45
CA GLU A 399 -26.51 -3.25 16.96
C GLU A 399 -27.05 -1.82 16.75
N TYR A 400 -26.19 -0.81 16.86
CA TYR A 400 -26.55 0.58 16.58
C TYR A 400 -26.78 0.84 15.07
N TYR A 401 -25.82 0.49 14.21
CA TYR A 401 -25.90 0.84 12.80
C TYR A 401 -26.89 -0.03 12.02
N CYS A 402 -26.99 -1.33 12.34
CA CYS A 402 -27.83 -2.26 11.60
C CYS A 402 -29.24 -2.38 12.18
N SER A 403 -29.38 -2.66 13.49
CA SER A 403 -30.70 -2.81 14.13
C SER A 403 -31.30 -1.51 14.67
N LYS A 404 -30.54 -0.40 14.65
CA LYS A 404 -30.97 0.92 15.15
C LYS A 404 -31.37 0.92 16.63
N ASP A 405 -30.94 -0.07 17.40
CA ASP A 405 -31.26 -0.20 18.82
C ASP A 405 -30.16 0.42 19.69
N LYS A 406 -30.43 1.64 20.18
CA LYS A 406 -29.53 2.38 21.06
C LYS A 406 -29.39 1.72 22.44
N ASN A 407 -30.46 1.11 22.95
CA ASN A 407 -30.48 0.53 24.29
C ASN A 407 -29.60 -0.72 24.35
N ILE A 408 -29.66 -1.57 23.32
CA ILE A 408 -28.81 -2.76 23.25
C ILE A 408 -27.34 -2.37 23.06
N ALA A 409 -27.05 -1.41 22.17
CA ALA A 409 -25.70 -0.91 21.98
C ALA A 409 -25.11 -0.33 23.28
N PHE A 410 -25.87 0.49 24.02
CA PHE A 410 -25.48 1.02 25.32
C PHE A 410 -25.21 -0.09 26.34
N ARG A 411 -26.08 -1.11 26.43
CA ARG A 411 -25.87 -2.26 27.33
C ARG A 411 -24.62 -3.05 27.00
N ILE A 412 -24.27 -3.20 25.71
CA ILE A 412 -23.05 -3.91 25.30
C ILE A 412 -21.80 -3.09 25.67
N PHE A 413 -21.83 -1.77 25.52
CA PHE A 413 -20.75 -0.90 25.98
C PHE A 413 -20.60 -0.90 27.51
N GLU A 414 -21.69 -0.83 28.27
CA GLU A 414 -21.62 -0.95 29.74
C GLU A 414 -21.08 -2.32 30.18
N LEU A 415 -21.45 -3.39 29.47
CA LEU A 415 -20.92 -4.73 29.74
C LEU A 415 -19.41 -4.83 29.46
N GLY A 416 -18.94 -4.23 28.37
CA GLY A 416 -17.51 -4.21 28.04
C GLY A 416 -16.71 -3.31 28.98
N LEU A 417 -17.28 -2.19 29.45
CA LEU A 417 -16.63 -1.28 30.40
C LEU A 417 -16.29 -1.97 31.73
N LYS A 418 -17.15 -2.88 32.21
CA LYS A 418 -16.88 -3.69 33.41
C LYS A 418 -15.64 -4.59 33.27
N LYS A 419 -15.32 -5.04 32.05
CA LYS A 419 -14.20 -5.97 31.78
C LYS A 419 -12.94 -5.26 31.28
N PHE A 420 -13.10 -4.18 30.52
CA PHE A 420 -12.02 -3.48 29.81
C PHE A 420 -11.90 -2.00 30.19
N GLY A 421 -12.40 -1.60 31.36
CA GLY A 421 -12.34 -0.22 31.86
C GLY A 421 -10.95 0.30 32.22
N ALA A 422 -9.90 -0.51 32.08
CA ALA A 422 -8.50 -0.10 32.20
C ALA A 422 -7.83 0.19 30.83
N ILE A 423 -8.53 -0.09 29.71
CA ILE A 423 -8.00 0.06 28.35
C ILE A 423 -8.48 1.41 27.77
N PRO A 424 -7.58 2.38 27.53
CA PRO A 424 -7.94 3.72 27.02
C PRO A 424 -8.63 3.68 25.67
N GLU A 425 -8.20 2.80 24.77
CA GLU A 425 -8.72 2.68 23.42
C GLU A 425 -10.19 2.23 23.42
N TYR A 426 -10.56 1.35 24.35
CA TYR A 426 -11.94 0.92 24.52
C TYR A 426 -12.85 2.08 24.95
N ILE A 427 -12.42 2.82 25.98
CA ILE A 427 -13.17 3.95 26.50
C ILE A 427 -13.27 5.05 25.45
N SER A 428 -12.19 5.29 24.71
CA SER A 428 -12.14 6.24 23.60
C SER A 428 -13.21 5.93 22.54
N CYS A 429 -13.38 4.66 22.15
CA CYS A 429 -14.45 4.24 21.25
C CYS A 429 -15.86 4.39 21.86
N TYR A 430 -16.00 4.18 23.17
CA TYR A 430 -17.29 4.33 23.84
C TYR A 430 -17.70 5.81 23.98
N ILE A 431 -16.74 6.69 24.31
CA ILE A 431 -16.93 8.14 24.31
C ILE A 431 -17.34 8.60 22.92
N ASP A 432 -16.62 8.18 21.86
CA ASP A 432 -16.98 8.55 20.50
C ASP A 432 -18.42 8.13 20.17
N TYR A 433 -18.82 6.91 20.55
CA TYR A 433 -20.21 6.47 20.37
C TYR A 433 -21.23 7.39 21.05
N LEU A 434 -21.04 7.74 22.33
CA LEU A 434 -21.97 8.61 23.07
C LEU A 434 -21.97 10.05 22.54
N SER A 435 -20.80 10.59 22.18
CA SER A 435 -20.68 11.92 21.58
C SER A 435 -21.47 12.02 20.28
N HIS A 436 -21.43 10.99 19.42
CA HIS A 436 -22.23 10.95 18.19
C HIS A 436 -23.74 10.76 18.42
N LEU A 437 -24.17 10.33 19.62
CA LEU A 437 -25.60 10.28 19.99
C LEU A 437 -26.16 11.64 20.42
N ASN A 438 -25.29 12.65 20.60
CA ASN A 438 -25.64 13.99 21.08
C ASN A 438 -26.32 13.97 22.47
N GLU A 439 -25.90 13.04 23.34
CA GLU A 439 -26.37 12.93 24.73
C GLU A 439 -25.36 13.54 25.69
N ASP A 440 -25.29 14.87 25.73
CA ASP A 440 -24.26 15.63 26.43
C ASP A 440 -24.11 15.27 27.91
N ASN A 441 -25.24 15.06 28.60
CA ASN A 441 -25.25 14.68 30.00
C ASN A 441 -24.64 13.29 30.22
N ASN A 442 -24.98 12.32 29.36
CA ASN A 442 -24.49 10.95 29.49
C ASN A 442 -23.01 10.85 29.14
N THR A 443 -22.56 11.59 28.14
CA THR A 443 -21.14 11.68 27.77
C THR A 443 -20.32 12.30 28.91
N ARG A 444 -20.81 13.39 29.53
CA ARG A 444 -20.15 14.01 30.69
C ARG A 444 -20.08 13.07 31.91
N VAL A 445 -21.18 12.36 32.19
CA VAL A 445 -21.21 11.34 33.26
C VAL A 445 -20.21 10.22 32.97
N LEU A 446 -20.06 9.79 31.71
CA LEU A 446 -19.07 8.78 31.34
C LEU A 446 -17.64 9.28 31.57
N PHE A 447 -17.31 10.51 31.14
CA PHE A 447 -16.00 11.11 31.40
C PHE A 447 -15.67 11.14 32.89
N GLU A 448 -16.59 11.65 33.72
CA GLU A 448 -16.40 11.73 35.16
C GLU A 448 -16.25 10.35 35.81
N ARG A 449 -17.06 9.37 35.38
CA ARG A 449 -17.00 8.01 35.91
C ARG A 449 -15.66 7.36 35.60
N VAL A 450 -15.17 7.46 34.35
CA VAL A 450 -13.89 6.86 33.95
C VAL A 450 -12.74 7.52 34.71
N LEU A 451 -12.68 8.85 34.71
CA LEU A 451 -11.56 9.60 35.31
C LEU A 451 -11.55 9.55 36.84
N SER A 452 -12.71 9.30 37.49
CA SER A 452 -12.81 9.19 38.95
C SER A 452 -12.72 7.74 39.46
N SER A 453 -12.93 6.74 38.60
CA SER A 453 -12.97 5.32 39.00
C SER A 453 -11.61 4.74 39.41
N GLY A 454 -10.50 5.42 39.10
CA GLY A 454 -9.15 4.95 39.40
C GLY A 454 -8.72 3.70 38.63
N SER A 455 -9.50 3.26 37.64
CA SER A 455 -9.17 2.09 36.81
C SER A 455 -8.12 2.36 35.74
N LEU A 456 -7.78 3.63 35.49
CA LEU A 456 -6.77 4.07 34.53
C LEU A 456 -5.52 4.60 35.23
N GLU A 457 -4.36 4.22 34.71
CA GLU A 457 -3.08 4.84 35.05
C GLU A 457 -3.03 6.29 34.52
N ALA A 458 -2.34 7.17 35.25
CA ALA A 458 -2.28 8.60 34.92
C ALA A 458 -1.74 8.87 33.50
N GLU A 459 -0.70 8.13 33.09
CA GLU A 459 -0.08 8.23 31.76
C GLU A 459 -1.06 7.88 30.63
N LYS A 460 -1.87 6.84 30.83
CA LYS A 460 -2.87 6.35 29.88
C LYS A 460 -4.15 7.18 29.85
N SER A 461 -4.36 8.03 30.86
CA SER A 461 -5.55 8.88 30.98
C SER A 461 -5.46 10.18 30.18
N VAL A 462 -4.27 10.55 29.69
CA VAL A 462 -4.04 11.80 28.98
C VAL A 462 -4.91 11.93 27.73
N ASP A 463 -5.05 10.85 26.96
CA ASP A 463 -5.89 10.84 25.74
C ASP A 463 -7.37 11.06 26.05
N ILE A 464 -7.82 10.56 27.20
CA ILE A 464 -9.20 10.74 27.66
C ILE A 464 -9.41 12.19 28.12
N TRP A 465 -8.43 12.77 28.82
CA TRP A 465 -8.46 14.20 29.17
C TRP A 465 -8.47 15.12 27.95
N ASN A 466 -7.70 14.79 26.91
CA ASN A 466 -7.69 15.54 25.66
C ASN A 466 -9.07 15.50 24.98
N LYS A 467 -9.69 14.31 24.92
CA LYS A 467 -11.06 14.16 24.42
C LYS A 467 -12.11 14.87 25.29
N PHE A 468 -11.91 14.91 26.60
CA PHE A 468 -12.83 15.61 27.49
C PHE A 468 -12.76 17.13 27.27
N LEU A 469 -11.56 17.67 27.07
CA LEU A 469 -11.37 19.07 26.71
C LEU A 469 -12.01 19.40 25.35
N GLU A 470 -11.78 18.57 24.34
CA GLU A 470 -12.39 18.74 23.01
C GLU A 470 -13.93 18.72 23.09
N PHE A 471 -14.49 17.82 23.90
CA PHE A 471 -15.93 17.75 24.14
C PHE A 471 -16.47 19.03 24.80
N GLU A 472 -15.86 19.51 25.90
CA GLU A 472 -16.32 20.74 26.56
C GLU A 472 -16.05 22.00 25.72
N CYS A 473 -15.05 22.00 24.85
CA CYS A 473 -14.86 23.09 23.86
C CYS A 473 -16.01 23.16 22.85
N ASN A 474 -16.60 22.03 22.48
CA ASN A 474 -17.67 21.97 21.48
C ASN A 474 -19.07 22.29 22.05
N ILE A 475 -19.37 21.82 23.27
CA ILE A 475 -20.72 21.92 23.85
C ILE A 475 -20.80 22.74 25.14
N GLY A 476 -19.67 22.95 25.81
CA GLY A 476 -19.60 23.55 27.15
C GLY A 476 -19.50 25.07 27.14
N ASP A 477 -19.28 25.60 28.33
CA ASP A 477 -19.03 27.02 28.57
C ASP A 477 -17.58 27.26 29.02
N LEU A 478 -17.14 28.52 29.01
CA LEU A 478 -15.75 28.84 29.39
C LEU A 478 -15.41 28.37 30.82
N GLN A 479 -16.39 28.33 31.72
CA GLN A 479 -16.16 27.90 33.11
C GLN A 479 -15.95 26.39 33.22
N SER A 480 -16.69 25.58 32.48
CA SER A 480 -16.48 24.12 32.43
C SER A 480 -15.14 23.77 31.81
N ILE A 481 -14.75 24.43 30.71
CA ILE A 481 -13.42 24.25 30.08
C ILE A 481 -12.29 24.51 31.10
N VAL A 482 -12.33 25.66 31.80
CA VAL A 482 -11.30 26.01 32.78
C VAL A 482 -11.26 25.02 33.97
N LYS A 483 -12.41 24.49 34.39
CA LYS A 483 -12.46 23.46 35.45
C LYS A 483 -11.82 22.15 35.00
N VAL A 484 -12.05 21.74 33.76
CA VAL A 484 -11.43 20.54 33.17
C VAL A 484 -9.93 20.75 32.94
N GLU A 485 -9.53 21.91 32.43
CA GLU A 485 -8.11 22.29 32.29
C GLU A 485 -7.37 22.22 33.62
N LYS A 486 -7.93 22.81 34.69
CA LYS A 486 -7.30 22.78 36.01
C LYS A 486 -7.09 21.35 36.53
N ARG A 487 -8.11 20.49 36.41
CA ARG A 487 -8.01 19.07 36.81
C ARG A 487 -7.02 18.28 35.93
N ARG A 488 -7.01 18.54 34.62
CA ARG A 488 -6.05 17.95 33.67
C ARG A 488 -4.62 18.34 34.05
N SER A 489 -4.35 19.61 34.34
CA SER A 489 -3.03 20.08 34.76
C SER A 489 -2.56 19.49 36.10
N GLU A 490 -3.47 19.26 37.07
CA GLU A 490 -3.15 18.56 38.32
C GLU A 490 -2.74 17.09 38.12
N VAL A 491 -3.25 16.44 37.07
CA VAL A 491 -2.84 15.06 36.69
C VAL A 491 -1.54 15.09 35.88
N LEU A 492 -1.42 16.01 34.93
CA LEU A 492 -0.25 16.14 34.05
C LEU A 492 1.00 16.64 34.79
N SER A 493 0.86 17.48 35.82
CA SER A 493 1.98 17.93 36.66
C SER A 493 2.66 16.80 37.43
N LYS A 494 2.01 15.63 37.57
CA LYS A 494 2.61 14.42 38.15
C LYS A 494 3.49 13.66 37.15
N ILE A 495 3.43 14.01 35.87
CA ILE A 495 4.21 13.43 34.78
C ILE A 495 5.37 14.37 34.47
N LYS A 496 6.60 13.91 34.68
CA LYS A 496 7.83 14.73 34.53
C LYS A 496 7.98 15.40 33.16
N GLU A 497 7.41 14.81 32.11
CA GLU A 497 7.54 15.27 30.72
C GLU A 497 6.65 16.47 30.38
N PHE A 498 5.65 16.75 31.22
CA PHE A 498 4.69 17.85 31.06
C PHE A 498 4.97 19.05 31.99
N GLU A 499 5.99 18.95 32.85
CA GLU A 499 6.39 20.03 33.76
C GLU A 499 6.96 21.23 32.97
N GLY A 500 6.41 22.42 33.18
CA GLY A 500 6.82 23.65 32.48
C GLY A 500 6.24 23.86 31.07
N LYS A 501 5.37 22.96 30.58
CA LYS A 501 4.78 23.01 29.23
C LYS A 501 3.32 23.51 29.19
N GLU A 502 3.00 24.52 29.99
CA GLU A 502 1.63 25.05 30.11
C GLU A 502 1.15 25.70 28.79
N THR A 503 2.03 26.42 28.09
CA THR A 503 1.71 27.06 26.82
C THR A 503 1.46 26.04 25.70
N ALA A 504 2.18 24.90 25.70
CA ALA A 504 1.90 23.79 24.78
C ALA A 504 0.53 23.16 25.04
N GLN A 505 0.12 23.01 26.32
CA GLN A 505 -1.20 22.47 26.66
C GLN A 505 -2.35 23.39 26.21
N LEU A 506 -2.11 24.69 26.14
CA LEU A 506 -3.08 25.67 25.65
C LEU A 506 -3.35 25.53 24.14
N VAL A 507 -2.39 25.03 23.37
CA VAL A 507 -2.57 24.79 21.93
C VAL A 507 -3.71 23.80 21.68
N ASP A 508 -3.85 22.76 22.51
CA ASP A 508 -4.91 21.75 22.39
C ASP A 508 -6.33 22.31 22.50
N ARG A 509 -6.49 23.45 23.18
CA ARG A 509 -7.79 24.11 23.35
C ARG A 509 -8.29 24.73 22.06
N TYR A 510 -7.37 25.27 21.26
CA TYR A 510 -7.68 26.05 20.06
C TYR A 510 -7.40 25.29 18.77
N ARG A 511 -6.74 24.12 18.84
CA ARG A 511 -6.55 23.29 17.67
C ARG A 511 -7.88 22.75 17.18
N PHE A 512 -8.04 22.66 15.87
CA PHE A 512 -9.19 22.04 15.25
C PHE A 512 -8.71 21.25 14.04
N LEU A 513 -8.92 19.92 14.05
CA LEU A 513 -8.38 19.01 13.04
C LEU A 513 -6.85 19.23 12.85
N ASP A 514 -6.44 19.70 11.68
CA ASP A 514 -5.08 20.00 11.25
C ASP A 514 -4.67 21.47 11.41
N LEU A 515 -5.58 22.33 11.90
CA LEU A 515 -5.32 23.75 12.12
C LEU A 515 -4.76 23.99 13.53
N PHE A 516 -3.62 24.67 13.57
CA PHE A 516 -2.95 25.08 14.80
C PHE A 516 -2.86 26.61 14.91
N PRO A 517 -2.96 27.16 16.13
CA PRO A 517 -2.84 28.60 16.36
C PRO A 517 -1.41 29.15 16.22
N CYS A 518 -0.41 28.30 15.98
CA CYS A 518 1.00 28.67 15.86
C CYS A 518 1.64 27.96 14.66
N SER A 519 2.72 28.54 14.13
CA SER A 519 3.53 27.92 13.09
C SER A 519 4.23 26.65 13.59
N PRO A 520 4.62 25.71 12.70
CA PRO A 520 5.34 24.49 13.10
C PRO A 520 6.64 24.76 13.88
N GLN A 521 7.32 25.87 13.58
CA GLN A 521 8.55 26.28 14.26
C GLN A 521 8.27 26.79 15.69
N GLU A 522 7.19 27.55 15.88
CA GLU A 522 6.73 27.99 17.21
C GLU A 522 6.21 26.81 18.06
N LEU A 523 5.51 25.86 17.44
CA LEU A 523 5.07 24.64 18.14
C LEU A 523 6.26 23.80 18.61
N LYS A 524 7.32 23.72 17.81
CA LYS A 524 8.57 23.03 18.17
C LYS A 524 9.28 23.74 19.32
N SER A 525 9.33 25.08 19.33
CA SER A 525 10.01 25.83 20.39
C SER A 525 9.26 25.81 21.72
N ILE A 526 7.93 25.73 21.69
CA ILE A 526 7.07 25.60 22.89
C ILE A 526 7.04 24.13 23.40
N GLY A 527 7.69 23.20 22.70
CA GLY A 527 7.80 21.79 23.10
C GLY A 527 6.51 20.98 22.86
N TYR A 528 5.63 21.46 22.00
CA TYR A 528 4.35 20.81 21.67
C TYR A 528 4.55 19.48 20.90
N THR A 529 5.63 19.37 20.12
CA THR A 529 5.99 18.13 19.41
C THR A 529 6.34 16.97 20.35
N GLU A 530 6.96 17.26 21.49
CA GLU A 530 7.30 16.25 22.50
C GLU A 530 6.04 15.75 23.22
N VAL A 531 5.08 16.66 23.45
CA VAL A 531 3.78 16.37 24.09
C VAL A 531 2.90 15.47 23.21
N ILE A 532 2.88 15.67 21.89
CA ILE A 532 2.11 14.84 20.94
C ILE A 532 2.67 13.42 20.84
N ASN A 533 4.00 13.24 20.94
CA ASN A 533 4.62 11.92 20.83
C ASN A 533 4.28 11.00 22.01
N ILE A 534 4.03 11.57 23.20
CA ILE A 534 3.70 10.82 24.42
C ILE A 534 2.21 10.39 24.44
N THR A 535 1.31 11.19 23.86
CA THR A 535 -0.14 10.95 23.84
C THR A 535 -0.59 9.92 22.79
N GLY A 536 0.31 9.09 22.24
CA GLY A 536 -0.04 8.08 21.23
C GLY A 536 -0.64 8.63 19.93
N ALA A 537 -0.76 9.95 19.78
CA ALA A 537 -1.29 10.64 18.60
C ALA A 537 -0.29 10.66 17.44
N ALA A 538 0.92 10.14 17.64
CA ALA A 538 1.95 9.94 16.62
C ALA A 538 1.42 9.19 15.37
N GLY A 539 0.45 8.27 15.54
CA GLY A 539 -0.16 7.56 14.42
C GLY A 539 -1.24 8.34 13.64
N LYS A 540 -1.79 9.43 14.20
CA LYS A 540 -2.89 10.19 13.58
C LYS A 540 -2.44 11.53 12.98
N ASN A 541 -1.31 12.07 13.43
CA ASN A 541 -0.77 13.35 12.96
C ASN A 541 0.49 13.17 12.09
N HIS A 542 0.42 12.26 11.11
CA HIS A 542 1.49 12.00 10.13
C HIS A 542 1.92 13.26 9.35
N ILE A 543 1.04 14.27 9.30
CA ILE A 543 1.22 15.55 8.62
C ILE A 543 2.22 16.46 9.35
N LEU A 544 2.18 16.51 10.68
CA LEU A 544 3.09 17.37 11.46
C LEU A 544 4.52 16.84 11.38
N GLN A 545 4.68 15.51 11.37
CA GLN A 545 5.97 14.86 11.17
C GLN A 545 6.45 14.96 9.72
N SER A 546 5.57 14.83 8.71
CA SER A 546 5.94 15.02 7.31
C SER A 546 6.28 16.47 6.96
N ILE A 547 5.61 17.47 7.55
CA ILE A 547 5.94 18.88 7.35
C ILE A 547 7.30 19.22 7.96
N ILE A 548 7.63 18.61 9.11
CA ILE A 548 8.95 18.77 9.76
C ILE A 548 10.05 18.05 8.98
N GLU A 549 9.76 16.90 8.35
CA GLU A 549 10.75 16.11 7.60
C GLU A 549 10.93 16.60 6.14
N GLN A 550 9.89 17.15 5.49
CA GLN A 550 9.92 17.57 4.07
C GLN A 550 10.79 18.80 3.78
N GLU A 551 11.08 19.66 4.75
CA GLU A 551 11.93 20.84 4.49
C GLU A 551 13.42 20.50 4.36
N THR A 552 13.84 19.26 4.66
CA THR A 552 15.26 18.91 4.71
C THR A 552 15.86 18.40 3.39
N GLU A 553 15.07 18.04 2.39
CA GLU A 553 15.58 17.52 1.11
C GLU A 553 14.79 18.01 -0.11
N MET A 554 15.06 19.24 -0.55
CA MET A 554 14.93 19.61 -1.96
C MET A 554 16.20 20.36 -2.39
N PRO A 555 17.06 19.81 -3.27
CA PRO A 555 18.15 20.58 -3.83
C PRO A 555 17.56 21.58 -4.83
N LEU A 556 17.63 22.87 -4.49
CA LEU A 556 17.14 23.94 -5.36
C LEU A 556 17.98 24.01 -6.64
N PRO A 557 17.36 24.13 -7.84
CA PRO A 557 18.10 24.41 -9.07
C PRO A 557 18.73 25.80 -8.99
N LEU A 558 20.05 25.88 -9.12
CA LEU A 558 20.81 27.13 -9.08
C LEU A 558 20.80 27.80 -10.48
N PRO A 559 20.33 29.04 -10.61
CA PRO A 559 20.37 29.78 -11.87
C PRO A 559 21.78 30.35 -12.16
N ASP A 560 22.08 30.57 -13.44
CA ASP A 560 23.33 31.16 -13.91
C ASP A 560 23.43 32.66 -13.53
N TYR A 561 24.44 33.00 -12.72
CA TYR A 561 24.63 34.33 -12.14
C TYR A 561 25.26 35.35 -13.08
N SER A 562 25.69 34.93 -14.28
CA SER A 562 26.42 35.80 -15.21
C SER A 562 25.57 36.91 -15.85
N GLN A 563 24.23 36.84 -15.73
CA GLN A 563 23.30 37.82 -16.31
C GLN A 563 22.34 38.50 -15.31
N MET A 564 22.58 38.42 -13.99
CA MET A 564 21.64 38.98 -13.01
C MET A 564 22.00 40.43 -12.58
N ILE A 565 21.01 41.33 -12.65
CA ILE A 565 21.05 42.67 -12.03
C ILE A 565 20.60 42.53 -10.57
N PRO A 566 21.18 43.27 -9.59
CA PRO A 566 20.81 43.13 -8.17
C PRO A 566 19.32 43.39 -7.92
N TYR A 567 18.58 42.32 -7.69
CA TYR A 567 17.18 42.35 -7.29
C TYR A 567 17.09 42.81 -5.82
N LYS A 568 16.41 43.94 -5.58
CA LYS A 568 16.04 44.38 -4.22
C LYS A 568 14.52 44.30 -4.07
N PRO A 569 13.96 43.14 -3.67
CA PRO A 569 12.55 43.04 -3.38
C PRO A 569 12.22 43.85 -2.13
N LYS A 570 11.32 44.83 -2.26
CA LYS A 570 10.56 45.35 -1.12
C LYS A 570 9.14 44.81 -1.25
N SER A 571 8.71 44.03 -0.26
CA SER A 571 7.39 43.39 -0.26
C SER A 571 6.22 44.38 -0.23
N ASN A 572 6.45 45.64 0.18
CA ASN A 572 5.47 46.71 0.17
C ASN A 572 6.14 47.99 -0.38
N PRO A 573 5.84 48.42 -1.62
CA PRO A 573 6.26 49.75 -2.07
C PRO A 573 5.58 50.81 -1.18
N LEU A 574 6.35 51.80 -0.73
CA LEU A 574 5.78 52.92 0.01
C LEU A 574 4.80 53.68 -0.91
N PRO A 575 3.69 54.24 -0.39
CA PRO A 575 2.79 55.05 -1.21
C PRO A 575 3.58 56.19 -1.90
N GLY A 576 3.73 56.12 -3.23
CA GLY A 576 4.54 57.04 -4.04
C GLY A 576 5.67 56.39 -4.86
N GLU A 577 6.02 55.11 -4.65
CA GLU A 577 6.98 54.40 -5.50
C GLU A 577 6.29 53.84 -6.77
N HIS A 578 6.95 53.92 -7.94
CA HIS A 578 6.38 53.48 -9.23
C HIS A 578 6.87 52.06 -9.58
N PRO A 579 6.01 51.02 -9.47
CA PRO A 579 6.43 49.65 -9.76
C PRO A 579 6.38 49.39 -11.27
N VAL A 580 7.46 48.80 -11.81
CA VAL A 580 7.53 48.28 -13.18
C VAL A 580 8.06 46.84 -13.16
N PRO A 581 7.79 46.02 -14.20
CA PRO A 581 8.33 44.66 -14.28
C PRO A 581 9.86 44.70 -14.23
N GLY A 582 10.45 44.29 -13.11
CA GLY A 582 11.90 44.37 -12.83
C GLY A 582 12.29 45.20 -11.61
N GLY A 583 11.38 45.94 -10.96
CA GLY A 583 11.64 46.66 -9.71
C GLY A 583 10.92 48.01 -9.60
N THR A 584 11.30 48.82 -8.62
CA THR A 584 10.78 50.20 -8.44
C THR A 584 11.74 51.21 -9.03
N PHE A 585 11.25 52.10 -9.90
CA PHE A 585 12.05 53.22 -10.40
C PHE A 585 12.05 54.36 -9.36
N PRO A 586 13.19 54.96 -8.99
CA PRO A 586 13.21 56.09 -8.06
C PRO A 586 12.49 57.29 -8.67
N MET A 587 11.70 58.00 -7.86
CA MET A 587 11.08 59.26 -8.30
C MET A 587 12.16 60.26 -8.75
N PRO A 588 11.89 61.11 -9.76
CA PRO A 588 12.78 62.21 -10.11
C PRO A 588 13.15 63.03 -8.86
N PRO A 589 14.41 63.46 -8.68
CA PRO A 589 14.88 64.09 -7.44
C PRO A 589 14.03 65.28 -6.96
N ALA A 590 13.50 66.08 -7.90
CA ALA A 590 12.62 67.21 -7.60
C ALA A 590 11.27 66.77 -7.00
N ALA A 591 10.67 65.69 -7.51
CA ALA A 591 9.43 65.14 -6.98
C ALA A 591 9.65 64.45 -5.63
N ALA A 592 10.78 63.76 -5.46
CA ALA A 592 11.16 63.17 -4.18
C ALA A 592 11.31 64.23 -3.09
N TYR A 593 11.95 65.37 -3.39
CA TYR A 593 12.06 66.49 -2.46
C TYR A 593 10.69 67.06 -2.07
N LEU A 594 9.79 67.28 -3.04
CA LEU A 594 8.43 67.76 -2.77
C LEU A 594 7.65 66.80 -1.86
N CYS A 595 7.75 65.49 -2.09
CA CYS A 595 7.11 64.48 -1.24
C CYS A 595 7.62 64.48 0.20
N THR A 596 8.86 64.91 0.47
CA THR A 596 9.35 65.07 1.86
C THR A 596 8.74 66.27 2.60
N GLN A 597 8.18 67.23 1.86
CA GLN A 597 7.53 68.41 2.44
C GLN A 597 6.01 68.27 2.59
N LEU A 598 5.43 67.21 2.00
CA LEU A 598 3.99 66.95 2.08
C LEU A 598 3.66 66.03 3.28
N PRO A 599 2.50 66.22 3.91
CA PRO A 599 2.06 65.32 4.98
C PRO A 599 1.84 63.89 4.45
N PRO A 600 1.95 62.85 5.31
CA PRO A 600 1.77 61.47 4.91
C PRO A 600 0.43 61.25 4.20
N PRO A 601 0.36 60.43 3.14
CA PRO A 601 -0.85 60.26 2.32
C PRO A 601 -2.07 59.75 3.10
N GLN A 602 -1.85 59.09 4.24
CA GLN A 602 -2.89 58.61 5.15
C GLN A 602 -3.67 59.74 5.84
N CYS A 603 -3.13 60.96 5.84
CA CYS A 603 -3.76 62.14 6.43
C CYS A 603 -4.79 62.80 5.50
N PHE A 604 -4.83 62.46 4.21
CA PHE A 604 -5.78 63.04 3.26
C PHE A 604 -7.05 62.18 3.16
N ARG A 605 -8.19 62.73 3.58
CA ARG A 605 -9.49 62.02 3.59
C ARG A 605 -10.42 62.37 2.43
N GLY A 606 -9.90 63.02 1.39
CA GLY A 606 -10.63 63.30 0.14
C GLY A 606 -11.22 64.71 0.04
N PRO A 607 -11.89 65.04 -1.09
CA PRO A 607 -12.19 64.19 -2.25
C PRO A 607 -10.96 63.86 -3.11
N PHE A 608 -10.88 62.62 -3.60
CA PHE A 608 -9.76 62.18 -4.44
C PHE A 608 -9.95 62.67 -5.87
N VAL A 609 -8.91 63.28 -6.43
CA VAL A 609 -8.90 63.75 -7.83
C VAL A 609 -8.82 62.53 -8.75
N HIS A 610 -9.57 62.54 -9.86
CA HIS A 610 -9.52 61.49 -10.86
C HIS A 610 -8.20 61.59 -11.64
N ILE A 611 -7.21 60.79 -11.21
CA ILE A 611 -5.81 60.89 -11.66
C ILE A 611 -5.70 60.72 -13.17
N ASP A 612 -6.46 59.80 -13.77
CA ASP A 612 -6.41 59.55 -15.21
C ASP A 612 -6.81 60.77 -16.03
N ILE A 613 -7.87 61.48 -15.63
CA ILE A 613 -8.35 62.69 -16.32
C ILE A 613 -7.34 63.84 -16.14
N LEU A 614 -6.75 63.96 -14.95
CA LEU A 614 -5.72 64.95 -14.67
C LEU A 614 -4.45 64.71 -15.51
N MET A 615 -4.02 63.46 -15.65
CA MET A 615 -2.88 63.09 -16.48
C MET A 615 -3.16 63.32 -17.97
N ASP A 616 -4.40 63.09 -18.41
CA ASP A 616 -4.82 63.35 -19.79
C ASP A 616 -4.90 64.85 -20.12
N ILE A 617 -5.09 65.70 -19.11
CA ILE A 617 -4.95 67.15 -19.22
C ILE A 617 -3.47 67.53 -19.27
N PHE A 618 -2.62 66.97 -18.40
CA PHE A 618 -1.17 67.26 -18.38
C PHE A 618 -0.46 66.84 -19.67
N SER A 619 -0.85 65.74 -20.29
CA SER A 619 -0.26 65.27 -21.55
C SER A 619 -0.55 66.21 -22.74
N ARG A 620 -1.58 67.05 -22.64
CA ARG A 620 -2.00 67.99 -23.69
C ARG A 620 -1.53 69.43 -23.44
N ILE A 621 -1.00 69.72 -22.25
CA ILE A 621 -0.46 71.04 -21.90
C ILE A 621 0.93 71.21 -22.52
N HIS A 622 1.12 72.27 -23.31
CA HIS A 622 2.44 72.67 -23.80
C HIS A 622 3.03 73.73 -22.85
N LEU A 623 4.15 73.39 -22.22
CA LEU A 623 4.90 74.30 -21.36
C LEU A 623 5.89 75.13 -22.21
N PRO A 624 6.09 76.42 -21.92
CA PRO A 624 7.09 77.23 -22.61
C PRO A 624 8.53 76.83 -22.24
N ASP A 625 9.46 76.95 -23.20
CA ASP A 625 10.86 76.47 -23.09
C ASP A 625 11.77 77.25 -22.11
N THR A 626 11.26 78.32 -21.49
CA THR A 626 12.02 79.10 -20.50
C THR A 626 11.18 79.36 -19.25
N PHE A 627 11.75 79.04 -18.10
CA PHE A 627 11.11 79.21 -16.79
C PHE A 627 11.12 80.70 -16.41
N PRO A 628 10.00 81.29 -15.94
CA PRO A 628 10.04 82.63 -15.38
C PRO A 628 10.82 82.63 -14.07
N THR A 629 11.78 83.55 -13.91
CA THR A 629 12.51 83.73 -12.66
C THR A 629 11.58 84.31 -11.57
N PRO A 630 11.64 83.81 -10.33
CA PRO A 630 10.79 84.33 -9.25
C PRO A 630 11.25 85.73 -8.88
N THR A 631 10.44 86.75 -9.11
CA THR A 631 10.63 88.08 -8.51
C THR A 631 10.01 88.08 -7.11
N GLU A 632 10.78 88.47 -6.09
CA GLU A 632 10.40 88.49 -4.66
C GLU A 632 9.34 89.57 -4.29
N SER A 633 8.45 89.94 -5.21
CA SER A 633 7.38 90.90 -4.94
C SER A 633 6.06 90.29 -5.37
N HIS A 634 5.14 90.13 -4.40
CA HIS A 634 3.77 89.61 -4.52
C HIS A 634 3.22 89.63 -5.96
N GLY A 635 3.41 88.50 -6.66
CA GLY A 635 3.14 88.36 -8.08
C GLY A 635 1.78 87.72 -8.35
N ASP A 636 0.84 88.59 -8.74
CA ASP A 636 -0.31 88.42 -9.64
C ASP A 636 -0.82 86.97 -9.94
N VAL A 637 -2.07 86.70 -9.57
CA VAL A 637 -2.81 85.42 -9.69
C VAL A 637 -3.11 85.02 -11.16
N ARG A 638 -2.43 85.64 -12.14
CA ARG A 638 -2.69 85.41 -13.58
C ARG A 638 -1.84 84.32 -14.21
N LEU A 639 -1.03 83.58 -13.44
CA LEU A 639 -0.27 82.45 -13.98
C LEU A 639 -1.18 81.26 -14.40
N PHE A 640 -2.44 81.23 -13.97
CA PHE A 640 -3.43 80.22 -14.36
C PHE A 640 -4.27 80.62 -15.60
N ASP A 641 -4.11 81.83 -16.15
CA ASP A 641 -4.79 82.22 -17.40
C ASP A 641 -4.18 81.55 -18.65
N LEU A 642 -3.08 80.80 -18.51
CA LEU A 642 -2.50 79.95 -19.54
C LEU A 642 -3.28 78.62 -19.74
N ALA A 643 -4.42 78.44 -19.05
CA ALA A 643 -5.32 77.30 -19.25
C ALA A 643 -6.44 77.56 -20.28
N LYS A 644 -6.42 78.71 -20.99
CA LYS A 644 -7.39 79.00 -22.08
C LYS A 644 -7.15 78.23 -23.39
N SER A 645 -6.15 77.36 -23.47
CA SER A 645 -5.90 76.50 -24.64
C SER A 645 -6.51 75.10 -24.55
N VAL A 646 -7.15 74.71 -23.44
CA VAL A 646 -7.87 73.44 -23.33
C VAL A 646 -9.36 73.66 -23.65
N HIS A 647 -9.76 73.38 -24.89
CA HIS A 647 -11.18 73.32 -25.26
C HIS A 647 -11.85 72.16 -24.49
N TRP A 648 -12.79 72.48 -23.60
CA TRP A 648 -13.66 71.50 -22.95
C TRP A 648 -14.67 70.96 -23.98
N ILE A 649 -14.46 69.75 -24.48
CA ILE A 649 -15.46 69.04 -25.30
C ILE A 649 -16.32 68.19 -24.37
N VAL A 650 -17.54 68.66 -24.13
CA VAL A 650 -18.67 67.86 -23.65
C VAL A 650 -19.39 67.37 -24.90
N GLU A 651 -19.35 66.07 -25.18
CA GLU A 651 -20.31 65.44 -26.11
C GLU A 651 -21.07 64.32 -25.41
N GLU A 652 -22.39 64.48 -25.46
CA GLU A 652 -23.43 63.60 -24.98
C GLU A 652 -23.64 62.39 -25.91
N GLY A 653 -24.01 61.24 -25.33
CA GLY A 653 -24.93 60.27 -25.95
C GLY A 653 -24.32 59.03 -26.62
N GLY A 654 -24.66 57.84 -26.10
CA GLY A 654 -24.41 56.59 -26.83
C GLY A 654 -24.50 55.30 -26.00
N SER A 655 -25.72 54.90 -25.64
CA SER A 655 -26.04 53.63 -24.96
C SER A 655 -25.65 52.37 -25.75
N ILE A 656 -25.02 51.40 -25.10
CA ILE A 656 -25.35 49.95 -25.26
C ILE A 656 -25.31 49.31 -23.86
N GLY A 657 -26.50 48.98 -23.36
CA GLY A 657 -26.65 48.33 -22.06
C GLY A 657 -26.71 46.80 -22.16
N LEU A 658 -26.51 46.14 -21.03
CA LEU A 658 -27.27 44.94 -20.69
C LEU A 658 -27.37 44.75 -19.17
N LYS A 659 -28.54 45.20 -18.67
CA LYS A 659 -29.41 44.61 -17.65
C LYS A 659 -28.89 44.41 -16.21
N ARG A 660 -29.21 45.45 -15.41
CA ARG A 660 -29.73 45.37 -14.03
C ARG A 660 -30.84 44.31 -13.84
N ARG A 661 -30.85 43.69 -12.67
CA ARG A 661 -32.01 43.66 -11.74
C ARG A 661 -31.47 43.47 -10.31
N LYS A 662 -31.45 44.51 -9.45
CA LYS A 662 -32.56 45.07 -8.63
C LYS A 662 -33.15 44.02 -7.68
N ARG A 663 -33.46 44.30 -6.41
CA ARG A 663 -33.67 45.53 -5.64
C ARG A 663 -33.71 45.08 -4.15
N GLY A 664 -33.20 45.86 -3.19
CA GLY A 664 -33.95 46.94 -2.53
C GLY A 664 -34.67 46.39 -1.29
N SER A 665 -34.87 47.08 -0.18
CA SER A 665 -34.84 48.51 0.11
C SER A 665 -35.19 48.70 1.59
N GLY A 666 -34.68 49.78 2.19
CA GLY A 666 -35.43 50.59 3.17
C GLY A 666 -34.99 50.44 4.63
N LEU A 667 -35.00 51.48 5.48
CA LEU A 667 -35.06 52.95 5.37
C LEU A 667 -35.14 53.46 6.83
N GLY A 668 -34.54 54.63 7.11
CA GLY A 668 -34.82 55.51 8.27
C GLY A 668 -34.03 55.27 9.58
N LEU A 669 -33.75 56.25 10.44
CA LEU A 669 -33.66 57.73 10.38
C LEU A 669 -33.14 58.19 11.77
N ASP A 670 -32.30 59.23 11.78
CA ASP A 670 -31.98 60.23 12.83
C ASP A 670 -31.48 59.88 14.26
N GLY A 671 -30.41 60.59 14.68
CA GLY A 671 -30.30 61.11 16.05
C GLY A 671 -28.91 61.26 16.71
N SER A 672 -28.23 62.38 16.44
CA SER A 672 -27.36 63.19 17.34
C SER A 672 -25.96 62.73 17.78
N ASP A 673 -24.95 63.49 17.30
CA ASP A 673 -23.66 63.95 17.87
C ASP A 673 -23.01 63.22 19.06
N ASP A 674 -21.87 62.57 18.79
CA ASP A 674 -20.54 62.93 19.36
C ASP A 674 -19.50 61.83 18.97
N GLU A 675 -18.71 62.05 17.91
CA GLU A 675 -17.44 61.35 17.70
C GLU A 675 -16.37 62.35 17.25
N ASP A 676 -15.20 62.31 17.88
CA ASP A 676 -13.96 62.12 17.12
C ASP A 676 -12.78 61.72 18.04
N LEU A 677 -12.69 60.42 18.33
CA LEU A 677 -11.43 59.73 18.63
C LEU A 677 -11.40 58.43 17.80
N PRO A 678 -10.26 58.05 17.20
CA PRO A 678 -10.22 56.99 16.20
C PRO A 678 -10.50 55.59 16.78
N LEU A 679 -11.43 54.88 16.14
CA LEU A 679 -11.83 53.51 16.46
C LEU A 679 -10.71 52.48 16.20
N PRO A 680 -10.51 51.51 17.11
CA PRO A 680 -9.55 50.41 16.94
C PRO A 680 -10.11 49.25 16.08
N PRO A 681 -9.27 48.29 15.64
CA PRO A 681 -9.65 47.22 14.72
C PRO A 681 -10.78 46.33 15.25
N SER A 682 -11.72 45.97 14.38
CA SER A 682 -13.04 45.41 14.72
C SER A 682 -13.07 44.01 15.34
N ASN A 683 -11.94 43.30 15.46
CA ASN A 683 -11.91 41.89 15.89
C ASN A 683 -11.03 41.60 17.13
N ASP A 684 -10.72 42.59 17.95
CA ASP A 684 -10.01 42.38 19.22
C ASP A 684 -10.95 41.98 20.37
N ILE A 685 -11.16 40.67 20.50
CA ILE A 685 -12.06 40.05 21.50
C ILE A 685 -11.51 40.21 22.94
N TYR A 686 -10.20 40.44 23.10
CA TYR A 686 -9.55 40.56 24.42
C TYR A 686 -9.95 41.87 25.13
N ARG A 687 -10.07 42.97 24.37
CA ARG A 687 -10.52 44.28 24.90
C ARG A 687 -12.03 44.33 25.18
N GLN A 688 -12.86 43.71 24.34
CA GLN A 688 -14.32 43.65 24.57
C GLN A 688 -14.69 42.88 25.84
N ARG A 689 -13.85 41.95 26.30
CA ARG A 689 -14.07 41.21 27.56
C ARG A 689 -13.54 41.94 28.79
N GLN A 690 -12.47 42.73 28.68
CA GLN A 690 -12.03 43.59 29.79
C GLN A 690 -13.04 44.69 30.12
N GLN A 691 -13.69 45.27 29.12
CA GLN A 691 -14.71 46.32 29.34
C GLN A 691 -16.01 45.80 29.98
N LYS A 692 -16.27 44.48 29.96
CA LYS A 692 -17.44 43.88 30.65
C LYS A 692 -17.18 43.48 32.12
N ARG A 693 -15.93 43.52 32.60
CA ARG A 693 -15.58 43.23 34.00
C ARG A 693 -15.44 44.48 34.88
N VAL A 694 -15.50 45.67 34.28
CA VAL A 694 -15.60 46.93 35.01
C VAL A 694 -17.02 47.46 34.80
N LYS A 695 -17.91 47.07 35.69
CA LYS A 695 -19.17 47.76 35.95
C LYS A 695 -19.15 48.19 37.41
#